data_AF-A0A8H4NNM6-F1
#
_entry.id   AF-A0A8H4NNM6-F1
#
_cell.length_a   1.000
_cell.length_b   1.000
_cell.length_c   1.000
_cell.angle_alpha   90.00
_cell.angle_beta   90.00
_cell.angle_gamma   90.00
#
_symmetry.space_group_name_H-M   'P 1'
#
loop_
_entity.id
_entity.type
_entity.pdbx_description
1 polymer ?
#
loop_
_entity_poly.entity_id
_entity_poly.type
_entity_poly.pdbx_seq_one_letter_code
_entity_poly.pdbx_strand_id
1 'polypeptide(L)'
;MSGPSSLGSLRHSISGPKVLPYKYEPLTAGQIRLLQLNPANEETDPLNGDLVAKNLGELPPSRSSSNSGPPEPIDPDKHVCFEAISYVWGSATFTDSFNTSQGSIPITASLASILRRLRGSTEPRLLWADGLCINQSDIAEKEVQVALMGVIYSSAVRVLCDLGEETEELSRLLDAMDRYWKRNIRYGALLNQSSSMFMSGESTAKVLGIPFPTNEEADAIEEVKGEQWPELYLKLVSLPWFHRVWIVQEFVLGREVSMLFGRRHISWAELLAGTQTYKNVEFPWFSPSILATNPDLITTFMSYGIMCYVRISRHLDLSTPHGRQFKQVALSGLSLTSLPPLLMLFSHHGVTVPRDRYFAFLGMMDEKDVKAMDFRPDYSSPLREVTIKFWSHALQMDLGRELIFGAGLPGLTKGYPSWLRDITAPNPFSHVWIERPLVTQCHQAGGPAETWSVVVSNHDPDQLLVQGHYIDNITHESPLEPSGPLDLKWLAHRLHQAFTLMPETNKRYPLTDEYVHEAVLKAVLDFNKEDTVASGNKGFEAIFQLGLSLLQIFSDAAEGEALEEKVGSAFQDMSIVQELWSRLCRADRHYYAEAASPRWIQCHFVRKTTYRWRLVGIRSKSWMDYSVGYDYCKYQQIYLWVYGLSHTRQQVTRKLDDMLMLTGAEYPVYLSSWDYQEFMQSYAEHFKLNKHITFNTSVKSVNRNSQDDGWEVHLEKVDSGEVESRPFDKVVFCHGYQTQKVMPTFPGQETYEGEIIHSQQYRGSEPYQDKTVVFLGLSTTTDELAPLVIPVAKKVYVSHRSGQIVIKRVRKGRPTDLLVSWRRRQITQWIARCYPNCWRMVAGWGAKLLSNQYAEGKIDPAWRLGQFRNPTLKLPGLIQHLIPHFQDGSLTSLHGIKRFLGGKSIEFEDGTVLDDVDSVIFTTGYRGDFSVAPFVEKSTPKSHGYQGPPIQRLFMNVFPPKYADSCAMLCYSAYGKNNGFSFSDVMNMAISNLWRGVSNLPSYEEMEEWVDQHQEWVAANWAREPHVDVSMVKQYEFQPWMHEKAGTGMENLGWGWAGWKFWWKDRKMYNLMNHGVETAHMFRYFETGKRSTWKGAREEIIRQNRIIEENFSGKNKLRLE
;
A
#
# COMPACT_ATOMS: atom_id res chain seq x y z
N MET A 1 15.51 -32.53 70.22
CA MET A 1 14.14 -32.25 70.70
C MET A 1 13.51 -31.31 69.69
N SER A 2 12.33 -31.52 69.12
CA SER A 2 11.38 -32.66 69.23
C SER A 2 10.39 -32.62 68.06
N GLY A 3 9.91 -33.79 67.59
CA GLY A 3 8.64 -33.88 66.83
C GLY A 3 7.42 -33.86 67.79
N PRO A 4 6.25 -34.45 67.47
CA PRO A 4 5.84 -35.25 66.30
C PRO A 4 5.30 -34.34 65.15
N SER A 5 4.46 -34.70 64.17
CA SER A 5 3.67 -35.92 63.86
C SER A 5 3.46 -36.09 62.34
N SER A 6 2.61 -37.06 61.92
CA SER A 6 2.31 -37.38 60.53
C SER A 6 0.86 -37.83 60.32
N LEU A 7 0.19 -37.33 59.27
CA LEU A 7 -1.04 -37.83 58.63
C LEU A 7 -1.09 -37.22 57.22
N GLY A 8 -1.44 -37.90 56.13
CA GLY A 8 -1.77 -39.32 56.00
C GLY A 8 -2.69 -39.60 54.80
N SER A 9 -2.16 -39.61 53.57
CA SER A 9 -2.94 -39.94 52.36
C SER A 9 -2.24 -40.96 51.47
N LEU A 10 -2.67 -42.21 51.56
CA LEU A 10 -2.29 -43.25 50.61
C LEU A 10 -2.96 -42.98 49.25
N ARG A 11 -2.19 -42.59 48.24
CA ARG A 11 -2.55 -42.89 46.85
C ARG A 11 -1.94 -44.24 46.49
N HIS A 12 -2.78 -45.25 46.31
CA HIS A 12 -2.36 -46.54 45.81
C HIS A 12 -1.68 -46.38 44.44
N SER A 13 -0.41 -46.78 44.34
CA SER A 13 0.25 -46.98 43.05
C SER A 13 -0.33 -48.25 42.41
N ILE A 14 -1.51 -48.13 41.80
CA ILE A 14 -2.02 -49.16 40.89
C ILE A 14 -1.04 -49.24 39.73
N SER A 15 -0.21 -50.28 39.73
CA SER A 15 0.63 -50.62 38.59
C SER A 15 -0.27 -51.22 37.53
N GLY A 16 -0.91 -50.34 36.74
CA GLY A 16 -1.46 -50.72 35.45
C GLY A 16 -0.37 -51.42 34.61
N PRO A 17 -0.76 -52.26 33.64
CA PRO A 17 0.22 -52.95 32.79
C PRO A 17 1.19 -51.93 32.20
N LYS A 18 2.48 -52.25 32.17
CA LYS A 18 3.48 -51.44 31.46
C LYS A 18 3.16 -51.50 29.97
N VAL A 19 2.31 -50.59 29.52
CA VAL A 19 1.98 -50.43 28.11
C VAL A 19 3.28 -50.11 27.38
N LEU A 20 3.75 -51.06 26.58
CA LEU A 20 5.02 -50.90 25.88
C LEU A 20 4.85 -49.81 24.81
N PRO A 21 5.85 -48.92 24.62
CA PRO A 21 5.82 -48.00 23.51
C PRO A 21 5.85 -48.79 22.21
N TYR A 22 4.91 -48.51 21.32
CA TYR A 22 4.88 -49.08 19.97
C TYR A 22 6.20 -48.80 19.24
N LYS A 23 6.61 -49.73 18.39
CA LYS A 23 7.78 -49.57 17.52
C LYS A 23 7.33 -49.70 16.07
N TYR A 24 7.54 -48.64 15.30
CA TYR A 24 7.26 -48.64 13.88
C TYR A 24 8.09 -49.70 13.14
N GLU A 25 7.43 -50.66 12.51
CA GLU A 25 8.06 -51.59 11.56
C GLU A 25 8.52 -50.80 10.31
N PRO A 26 9.79 -50.92 9.87
CA PRO A 26 10.30 -50.16 8.73
C PRO A 26 9.56 -50.46 7.42
N LEU A 27 9.20 -49.42 6.68
CA LEU A 27 8.58 -49.54 5.36
C LEU A 27 9.63 -49.78 4.28
N THR A 28 9.30 -50.60 3.28
CA THR A 28 10.09 -50.70 2.05
C THR A 28 9.70 -49.61 1.04
N ALA A 29 10.56 -49.37 0.04
CA ALA A 29 10.28 -48.36 -0.99
C ALA A 29 8.99 -48.69 -1.75
N GLY A 30 8.03 -47.76 -1.75
CA GLY A 30 6.71 -47.97 -2.35
C GLY A 30 5.66 -48.60 -1.42
N GLN A 31 5.87 -48.55 -0.11
CA GLN A 31 4.85 -48.88 0.90
C GLN A 31 4.39 -47.67 1.70
N ILE A 32 3.18 -47.76 2.24
CA ILE A 32 2.58 -46.86 3.24
C ILE A 32 2.04 -47.69 4.41
N ARG A 33 1.74 -47.06 5.55
CA ARG A 33 0.87 -47.67 6.58
C ARG A 33 -0.56 -47.14 6.46
N LEU A 34 -1.53 -48.00 6.73
CA LEU A 34 -2.93 -47.64 6.96
C LEU A 34 -3.30 -47.95 8.41
N LEU A 35 -4.13 -47.09 9.00
CA LEU A 35 -4.66 -47.21 10.34
C LEU A 35 -5.97 -47.99 10.32
N GLN A 36 -5.97 -49.23 10.80
CA GLN A 36 -7.21 -49.92 11.13
C GLN A 36 -7.71 -49.36 12.48
N LEU A 37 -8.79 -48.59 12.47
CA LEU A 37 -9.47 -48.09 13.67
C LEU A 37 -10.59 -49.07 14.05
N ASN A 38 -10.50 -49.68 15.22
CA ASN A 38 -11.52 -50.61 15.71
C ASN A 38 -12.79 -49.86 16.20
N PRO A 39 -13.98 -50.50 16.12
CA PRO A 39 -15.22 -49.93 16.64
C PRO A 39 -15.23 -49.87 18.18
N ALA A 40 -16.17 -49.12 18.76
CA ALA A 40 -16.43 -49.12 20.20
C ALA A 40 -17.88 -48.76 20.54
N ASN A 41 -18.29 -48.95 21.80
CA ASN A 41 -19.66 -48.71 22.24
C ASN A 41 -19.88 -47.26 22.69
N GLU A 42 -18.87 -46.67 23.35
CA GLU A 42 -18.90 -45.28 23.81
C GLU A 42 -17.81 -44.42 23.14
N GLU A 43 -18.02 -43.10 23.09
CA GLU A 43 -17.01 -42.16 22.56
C GLU A 43 -15.80 -42.00 23.50
N THR A 44 -16.02 -42.26 24.79
CA THR A 44 -15.05 -42.36 25.89
C THR A 44 -14.13 -43.58 25.81
N ASP A 45 -14.53 -44.65 25.12
CA ASP A 45 -13.76 -45.90 25.05
C ASP A 45 -12.33 -45.66 24.49
N PRO A 46 -11.28 -46.33 25.01
CA PRO A 46 -9.91 -46.15 24.52
C PRO A 46 -9.77 -46.35 23.00
N LEU A 47 -9.09 -45.42 22.34
CA LEU A 47 -8.75 -45.55 20.93
C LEU A 47 -7.79 -46.75 20.74
N ASN A 48 -8.17 -47.66 19.84
CA ASN A 48 -7.46 -48.91 19.63
C ASN A 48 -7.64 -49.43 18.19
N GLY A 49 -6.74 -50.31 17.77
CA GLY A 49 -6.61 -50.81 16.41
C GLY A 49 -5.13 -50.94 16.02
N ASP A 50 -4.82 -51.21 14.75
CA ASP A 50 -3.44 -51.55 14.34
C ASP A 50 -2.99 -50.78 13.09
N LEU A 51 -1.67 -50.67 12.90
CA LEU A 51 -1.06 -50.09 11.70
C LEU A 51 -0.65 -51.21 10.74
N VAL A 52 -1.21 -51.20 9.52
CA VAL A 52 -1.00 -52.25 8.51
C VAL A 52 -0.20 -51.68 7.34
N ALA A 53 0.96 -52.26 7.03
CA ALA A 53 1.75 -51.88 5.86
C ALA A 53 1.10 -52.39 4.55
N LYS A 54 1.07 -51.52 3.53
CA LYS A 54 0.48 -51.79 2.21
C LYS A 54 1.34 -51.23 1.08
N ASN A 55 1.44 -51.97 -0.02
CA ASN A 55 2.18 -51.55 -1.21
C ASN A 55 1.31 -50.60 -2.05
N LEU A 56 1.91 -49.57 -2.67
CA LEU A 56 1.18 -48.59 -3.49
C LEU A 56 0.36 -49.24 -4.63
N GLY A 57 0.81 -50.37 -5.17
CA GLY A 57 0.09 -51.13 -6.20
C GLY A 57 -1.14 -51.90 -5.71
N GLU A 58 -1.35 -52.03 -4.40
CA GLU A 58 -2.59 -52.56 -3.82
C GLU A 58 -3.67 -51.49 -3.67
N LEU A 59 -3.31 -50.21 -3.72
CA LEU A 59 -4.24 -49.09 -3.51
C LEU A 59 -5.09 -48.84 -4.76
N PRO A 60 -6.23 -48.13 -4.66
CA PRO A 60 -6.98 -47.68 -5.83
C PRO A 60 -6.12 -46.79 -6.73
N PRO A 61 -6.31 -46.81 -8.06
CA PRO A 61 -5.42 -46.10 -8.98
C PRO A 61 -5.48 -44.57 -8.78
N SER A 62 -4.32 -44.01 -8.45
CA SER A 62 -4.04 -42.57 -8.40
C SER A 62 -4.33 -41.89 -9.73
N ARG A 63 -4.83 -40.65 -9.70
CA ARG A 63 -5.21 -39.88 -10.90
C ARG A 63 -4.17 -38.82 -11.25
N SER A 64 -3.50 -38.99 -12.38
CA SER A 64 -2.72 -37.94 -13.02
C SER A 64 -3.60 -36.76 -13.45
N SER A 65 -3.00 -35.57 -13.56
CA SER A 65 -3.65 -34.36 -14.08
C SER A 65 -4.07 -34.47 -15.55
N SER A 66 -3.44 -35.36 -16.32
CA SER A 66 -3.75 -35.59 -17.75
C SER A 66 -5.13 -36.21 -18.00
N ASN A 67 -5.71 -36.89 -17.00
CA ASN A 67 -6.88 -37.73 -17.19
C ASN A 67 -8.14 -37.00 -16.73
N SER A 68 -8.64 -36.03 -17.52
CA SER A 68 -9.86 -35.27 -17.22
C SER A 68 -11.13 -36.12 -17.34
N GLY A 69 -12.04 -36.06 -16.36
CA GLY A 69 -13.33 -36.75 -16.39
C GLY A 69 -13.79 -37.33 -15.05
N PRO A 70 -15.00 -37.88 -14.95
CA PRO A 70 -15.45 -38.56 -13.74
C PRO A 70 -14.51 -39.72 -13.38
N PRO A 71 -14.24 -39.99 -12.09
CA PRO A 71 -13.42 -41.12 -11.70
C PRO A 71 -14.10 -42.44 -12.08
N GLU A 72 -13.33 -43.40 -12.60
CA GLU A 72 -13.82 -44.78 -12.74
C GLU A 72 -14.21 -45.35 -11.36
N PRO A 73 -15.25 -46.19 -11.28
CA PRO A 73 -15.61 -46.90 -10.05
C PRO A 73 -14.41 -47.67 -9.49
N ILE A 74 -14.17 -47.55 -8.19
CA ILE A 74 -13.16 -48.39 -7.53
C ILE A 74 -13.75 -49.79 -7.36
N ASP A 75 -13.02 -50.79 -7.84
CA ASP A 75 -13.33 -52.19 -7.64
C ASP A 75 -12.74 -52.66 -6.29
N PRO A 76 -13.59 -52.93 -5.26
CA PRO A 76 -13.12 -53.26 -3.91
C PRO A 76 -12.53 -54.68 -3.82
N ASP A 77 -12.81 -55.55 -4.80
CA ASP A 77 -12.22 -56.90 -4.85
C ASP A 77 -10.80 -56.87 -5.45
N LYS A 78 -10.40 -55.76 -6.08
CA LYS A 78 -9.05 -55.55 -6.65
C LYS A 78 -8.17 -54.61 -5.83
N HIS A 79 -8.74 -53.70 -5.04
CA HIS A 79 -7.99 -52.62 -4.39
C HIS A 79 -8.30 -52.48 -2.90
N VAL A 80 -7.28 -52.16 -2.11
CA VAL A 80 -7.37 -51.86 -0.67
C VAL A 80 -7.97 -50.46 -0.48
N CYS A 81 -9.29 -50.40 -0.40
CA CYS A 81 -10.05 -49.18 -0.13
C CYS A 81 -9.76 -48.63 1.28
N PHE A 82 -9.42 -47.34 1.37
CA PHE A 82 -9.19 -46.61 2.62
C PHE A 82 -9.63 -45.15 2.52
N GLU A 83 -9.91 -44.50 3.64
CA GLU A 83 -10.26 -43.07 3.71
C GLU A 83 -9.08 -42.27 4.30
N ALA A 84 -8.74 -41.10 3.73
CA ALA A 84 -7.67 -40.25 4.24
C ALA A 84 -8.22 -39.10 5.10
N ILE A 85 -7.52 -38.74 6.17
CA ILE A 85 -7.91 -37.65 7.07
C ILE A 85 -7.12 -36.38 6.73
N SER A 86 -7.81 -35.23 6.70
CA SER A 86 -7.27 -33.89 6.57
C SER A 86 -7.64 -33.11 7.83
N TYR A 87 -6.70 -32.93 8.76
CA TYR A 87 -6.99 -32.38 10.10
C TYR A 87 -5.93 -31.41 10.61
N VAL A 88 -6.31 -30.56 11.57
CA VAL A 88 -5.40 -29.61 12.21
C VAL A 88 -4.67 -30.30 13.36
N TRP A 89 -3.35 -30.45 13.27
CA TRP A 89 -2.53 -31.07 14.32
C TRP A 89 -2.66 -30.36 15.68
N GLY A 90 -2.86 -29.04 15.72
CA GLY A 90 -3.06 -28.29 16.96
C GLY A 90 -1.79 -28.19 17.79
N SER A 91 -1.91 -28.37 19.11
CA SER A 91 -0.76 -28.36 20.02
C SER A 91 0.09 -29.62 19.83
N ALA A 92 1.42 -29.48 19.76
CA ALA A 92 2.39 -30.59 19.72
C ALA A 92 2.49 -31.37 21.05
N THR A 93 1.59 -31.11 22.01
CA THR A 93 1.48 -31.87 23.26
C THR A 93 0.66 -33.14 23.01
N PHE A 94 1.30 -34.29 23.20
CA PHE A 94 0.59 -35.58 23.20
C PHE A 94 -0.18 -35.74 24.51
N THR A 95 -1.51 -35.66 24.44
CA THR A 95 -2.43 -35.76 25.59
C THR A 95 -3.14 -37.11 25.66
N ASP A 96 -3.19 -37.82 24.53
CA ASP A 96 -3.99 -39.02 24.32
C ASP A 96 -3.08 -40.15 23.81
N SER A 97 -3.64 -41.36 23.70
CA SER A 97 -2.91 -42.54 23.23
C SER A 97 -3.77 -43.43 22.33
N PHE A 98 -3.13 -44.02 21.32
CA PHE A 98 -3.70 -45.03 20.44
C PHE A 98 -3.09 -46.39 20.74
N ASN A 99 -3.91 -47.39 21.05
CA ASN A 99 -3.45 -48.69 21.55
C ASN A 99 -3.50 -49.77 20.45
N THR A 100 -2.34 -50.32 20.12
CA THR A 100 -2.18 -51.41 19.14
C THR A 100 -1.88 -52.74 19.81
N SER A 101 -2.03 -53.83 19.07
CA SER A 101 -1.64 -55.18 19.49
C SER A 101 -0.15 -55.29 19.86
N GLN A 102 0.70 -54.42 19.30
CA GLN A 102 2.15 -54.39 19.53
C GLN A 102 2.62 -53.37 20.59
N GLY A 103 1.75 -52.46 21.04
CA GLY A 103 2.10 -51.37 21.96
C GLY A 103 1.25 -50.11 21.77
N SER A 104 1.53 -49.05 22.53
CA SER A 104 0.78 -47.78 22.45
C SER A 104 1.58 -46.67 21.80
N ILE A 105 0.89 -45.82 21.03
CA ILE A 105 1.43 -44.65 20.33
C ILE A 105 0.84 -43.39 20.99
N PRO A 106 1.65 -42.40 21.43
CA PRO A 106 1.14 -41.13 21.92
C PRO A 106 0.59 -40.28 20.76
N ILE A 107 -0.59 -39.66 20.94
CA ILE A 107 -1.26 -38.83 19.93
C ILE A 107 -1.74 -37.49 20.48
N THR A 108 -1.97 -36.52 19.59
CA THR A 108 -2.49 -35.19 19.94
C THR A 108 -4.00 -35.23 20.21
N ALA A 109 -4.49 -34.31 21.05
CA ALA A 109 -5.92 -34.14 21.33
C ALA A 109 -6.80 -34.02 20.06
N SER A 110 -6.28 -33.35 19.03
CA SER A 110 -6.92 -33.17 17.72
C SER A 110 -7.16 -34.48 16.98
N LEU A 111 -6.11 -35.30 16.82
CA LEU A 111 -6.21 -36.62 16.21
C LEU A 111 -7.10 -37.55 17.05
N ALA A 112 -7.04 -37.42 18.38
CA ALA A 112 -7.88 -38.20 19.27
C ALA A 112 -9.37 -37.80 19.22
N SER A 113 -9.69 -36.52 19.01
CA SER A 113 -11.06 -36.03 18.74
C SER A 113 -11.61 -36.63 17.45
N ILE A 114 -10.92 -36.44 16.32
CA ILE A 114 -11.45 -36.90 15.03
C ILE A 114 -11.56 -38.42 14.95
N LEU A 115 -10.60 -39.18 15.51
CA LEU A 115 -10.70 -40.64 15.55
C LEU A 115 -11.88 -41.12 16.42
N ARG A 116 -12.19 -40.44 17.53
CA ARG A 116 -13.40 -40.73 18.34
C ARG A 116 -14.69 -40.45 17.57
N ARG A 117 -14.76 -39.32 16.84
CA ARG A 117 -15.91 -38.95 16.00
C ARG A 117 -16.10 -39.89 14.81
N LEU A 118 -15.01 -40.37 14.20
CA LEU A 118 -15.02 -41.29 13.06
C LEU A 118 -15.23 -42.77 13.42
N ARG A 119 -15.03 -43.16 14.68
CA ARG A 119 -15.18 -44.55 15.13
C ARG A 119 -16.62 -45.02 15.00
N GLY A 120 -16.83 -46.13 14.28
CA GLY A 120 -18.12 -46.81 14.19
C GLY A 120 -18.43 -47.66 15.43
N SER A 121 -19.66 -48.15 15.54
CA SER A 121 -20.10 -49.02 16.64
C SER A 121 -20.02 -50.52 16.34
N THR A 122 -19.90 -50.92 15.06
CA THR A 122 -19.95 -52.33 14.64
C THR A 122 -18.73 -52.81 13.88
N GLU A 123 -18.23 -52.03 12.91
CA GLU A 123 -17.17 -52.43 11.97
C GLU A 123 -15.91 -51.55 12.12
N PRO A 124 -14.70 -52.11 11.90
CA PRO A 124 -13.47 -51.33 11.85
C PRO A 124 -13.39 -50.50 10.56
N ARG A 125 -12.73 -49.33 10.62
CA ARG A 125 -12.46 -48.47 9.46
C ARG A 125 -10.98 -48.50 9.10
N LEU A 126 -10.67 -48.55 7.80
CA LEU A 126 -9.30 -48.43 7.30
C LEU A 126 -9.02 -46.99 6.85
N LEU A 127 -8.15 -46.32 7.59
CA LEU A 127 -7.93 -44.87 7.53
C LEU A 127 -6.47 -44.55 7.19
N TRP A 128 -6.18 -43.31 6.78
CA TRP A 128 -4.83 -42.75 6.75
C TRP A 128 -4.79 -41.41 7.47
N ALA A 129 -3.82 -41.23 8.37
CA ALA A 129 -3.55 -39.98 9.07
C ALA A 129 -2.03 -39.82 9.25
N ASP A 130 -1.49 -38.70 8.80
CA ASP A 130 -0.05 -38.41 8.76
C ASP A 130 0.63 -38.50 10.14
N GLY A 131 -0.03 -38.01 11.20
CA GLY A 131 0.45 -38.07 12.58
C GLY A 131 0.52 -39.47 13.22
N LEU A 132 -0.05 -40.50 12.59
CA LEU A 132 0.00 -41.89 13.07
C LEU A 132 0.66 -42.86 12.07
N CYS A 133 0.38 -42.70 10.77
CA CYS A 133 0.79 -43.65 9.74
C CYS A 133 2.26 -43.48 9.32
N ILE A 134 2.77 -42.25 9.43
CA ILE A 134 4.19 -41.91 9.22
C ILE A 134 4.90 -41.94 10.58
N ASN A 135 6.08 -42.57 10.64
CA ASN A 135 6.96 -42.46 11.79
C ASN A 135 7.58 -41.06 11.84
N GLN A 136 6.93 -40.13 12.52
CA GLN A 136 7.36 -38.72 12.62
C GLN A 136 8.74 -38.53 13.30
N SER A 137 9.32 -39.58 13.89
CA SER A 137 10.68 -39.56 14.48
C SER A 137 11.78 -40.06 13.53
N ASP A 138 11.43 -40.71 12.42
CA ASP A 138 12.37 -41.13 11.38
C ASP A 138 12.31 -40.16 10.20
N ILE A 139 13.39 -39.40 10.02
CA ILE A 139 13.48 -38.37 8.98
C ILE A 139 13.47 -39.00 7.57
N ALA A 140 14.15 -40.13 7.38
CA ALA A 140 14.24 -40.78 6.07
C ALA A 140 12.90 -41.42 5.67
N GLU A 141 12.19 -42.02 6.62
CA GLU A 141 10.81 -42.48 6.37
C GLU A 141 9.88 -41.29 6.09
N LYS A 142 9.97 -40.22 6.88
CA LYS A 142 9.15 -39.01 6.71
C LYS A 142 9.33 -38.36 5.35
N GLU A 143 10.55 -38.20 4.87
CA GLU A 143 10.85 -37.64 3.55
C GLU A 143 10.18 -38.46 2.42
N VAL A 144 10.23 -39.79 2.52
CA VAL A 144 9.56 -40.71 1.56
C VAL A 144 8.03 -40.63 1.67
N GLN A 145 7.45 -40.68 2.88
CA GLN A 145 6.00 -40.67 3.05
C GLN A 145 5.37 -39.31 2.69
N VAL A 146 6.04 -38.19 3.00
CA VAL A 146 5.61 -36.84 2.57
C VAL A 146 5.62 -36.73 1.04
N ALA A 147 6.63 -37.30 0.36
CA ALA A 147 6.65 -37.35 -1.10
C ALA A 147 5.49 -38.17 -1.70
N LEU A 148 4.98 -39.15 -0.96
CA LEU A 148 3.85 -39.99 -1.38
C LEU A 148 2.47 -39.39 -1.07
N MET A 149 2.36 -38.30 -0.29
CA MET A 149 1.05 -37.72 0.09
C MET A 149 0.13 -37.44 -1.10
N GLY A 150 0.66 -36.95 -2.24
CA GLY A 150 -0.15 -36.72 -3.43
C GLY A 150 -0.79 -37.98 -4.00
N VAL A 151 -0.06 -39.11 -3.97
CA VAL A 151 -0.57 -40.43 -4.36
C VAL A 151 -1.59 -40.92 -3.33
N ILE A 152 -1.30 -40.78 -2.04
CA ILE A 152 -2.14 -41.26 -0.94
C ILE A 152 -3.52 -40.58 -0.97
N TYR A 153 -3.58 -39.24 -0.99
CA TYR A 153 -4.88 -38.53 -1.00
C TYR A 153 -5.67 -38.76 -2.30
N SER A 154 -5.02 -38.97 -3.46
CA SER A 154 -5.72 -39.30 -4.72
C SER A 154 -6.15 -40.76 -4.86
N SER A 155 -5.53 -41.67 -4.11
CA SER A 155 -5.88 -43.10 -4.05
C SER A 155 -6.91 -43.42 -2.97
N ALA A 156 -7.07 -42.55 -1.96
CA ALA A 156 -8.12 -42.68 -0.95
C ALA A 156 -9.51 -42.64 -1.61
N VAL A 157 -10.45 -43.47 -1.11
CA VAL A 157 -11.83 -43.50 -1.62
C VAL A 157 -12.55 -42.20 -1.30
N ARG A 158 -12.26 -41.64 -0.11
CA ARG A 158 -12.76 -40.37 0.41
C ARG A 158 -11.68 -39.69 1.23
N VAL A 159 -11.63 -38.36 1.17
CA VAL A 159 -10.88 -37.51 2.10
C VAL A 159 -11.87 -36.86 3.09
N LEU A 160 -11.50 -36.91 4.37
CA LEU A 160 -12.29 -36.47 5.52
C LEU A 160 -11.65 -35.20 6.09
N CYS A 161 -12.20 -34.04 5.75
CA CYS A 161 -11.65 -32.73 6.11
C CYS A 161 -12.28 -32.22 7.42
N ASP A 162 -11.54 -32.28 8.52
CA ASP A 162 -12.03 -31.88 9.84
C ASP A 162 -11.87 -30.39 10.10
N LEU A 163 -13.01 -29.70 10.19
CA LEU A 163 -13.11 -28.29 10.54
C LEU A 163 -13.09 -28.07 12.07
N GLY A 164 -13.24 -29.14 12.87
CA GLY A 164 -13.25 -29.11 14.33
C GLY A 164 -14.61 -29.51 14.93
N GLU A 165 -14.79 -29.20 16.22
CA GLU A 165 -16.03 -29.48 16.95
C GLU A 165 -17.15 -28.50 16.61
N GLU A 166 -18.39 -28.98 16.64
CA GLU A 166 -19.57 -28.20 16.24
C GLU A 166 -19.94 -27.12 17.27
N THR A 167 -20.28 -25.91 16.79
CA THR A 167 -20.71 -24.78 17.62
C THR A 167 -22.06 -24.26 17.14
N GLU A 168 -22.95 -23.91 18.07
CA GLU A 168 -24.34 -23.52 17.76
C GLU A 168 -24.44 -22.35 16.77
N GLU A 169 -23.52 -21.39 16.85
CA GLU A 169 -23.41 -20.27 15.90
C GLU A 169 -23.14 -20.73 14.46
N LEU A 170 -22.23 -21.68 14.27
CA LEU A 170 -21.84 -22.18 12.95
C LEU A 170 -22.80 -23.27 12.45
N SER A 171 -23.45 -24.04 13.31
CA SER A 171 -24.57 -24.93 12.93
C SER A 171 -25.68 -24.13 12.25
N ARG A 172 -26.09 -22.99 12.83
CA ARG A 172 -27.12 -22.10 12.24
C ARG A 172 -26.72 -21.56 10.87
N LEU A 173 -25.43 -21.24 10.67
CA LEU A 173 -24.88 -20.81 9.38
C LEU A 173 -24.94 -21.93 8.34
N LEU A 174 -24.51 -23.14 8.70
CA LEU A 174 -24.52 -24.32 7.83
C LEU A 174 -25.96 -24.76 7.47
N ASP A 175 -26.89 -24.66 8.42
CA ASP A 175 -28.33 -24.86 8.17
C ASP A 175 -28.89 -23.82 7.21
N ALA A 176 -28.44 -22.56 7.30
CA ALA A 176 -28.80 -21.55 6.33
C ALA A 176 -28.21 -21.89 4.95
N MET A 177 -26.93 -22.25 4.86
CA MET A 177 -26.28 -22.65 3.60
C MET A 177 -26.97 -23.83 2.91
N ASP A 178 -27.40 -24.86 3.64
CA ASP A 178 -28.19 -25.96 3.06
C ASP A 178 -29.47 -25.47 2.39
N ARG A 179 -30.13 -24.46 2.96
CA ARG A 179 -31.28 -23.81 2.32
C ARG A 179 -30.82 -23.00 1.08
N TYR A 180 -29.91 -22.04 1.26
CA TYR A 180 -29.55 -21.09 0.20
C TYR A 180 -28.91 -21.72 -1.04
N TRP A 181 -28.13 -22.82 -0.94
CA TRP A 181 -27.52 -23.41 -2.14
C TRP A 181 -28.56 -23.88 -3.15
N LYS A 182 -29.71 -24.40 -2.68
CA LYS A 182 -30.79 -24.88 -3.56
C LYS A 182 -31.34 -23.74 -4.43
N ARG A 183 -31.51 -22.55 -3.83
CA ARG A 183 -31.92 -21.33 -4.52
C ARG A 183 -30.84 -20.80 -5.46
N ASN A 184 -29.58 -20.74 -5.02
CA ASN A 184 -28.46 -20.28 -5.84
C ASN A 184 -28.26 -21.16 -7.08
N ILE A 185 -28.37 -22.48 -6.93
CA ILE A 185 -28.28 -23.43 -8.05
C ILE A 185 -29.52 -23.37 -8.94
N ARG A 186 -30.74 -23.26 -8.39
CA ARG A 186 -31.96 -23.19 -9.21
C ARG A 186 -31.96 -22.00 -10.17
N TYR A 187 -31.61 -20.81 -9.65
CA TYR A 187 -31.67 -19.55 -10.39
C TYR A 187 -30.36 -19.18 -11.11
N GLY A 188 -29.31 -20.00 -10.92
CA GLY A 188 -28.03 -19.91 -11.61
C GLY A 188 -26.99 -19.11 -10.85
N ALA A 189 -25.75 -19.62 -10.87
CA ALA A 189 -24.65 -19.04 -10.12
C ALA A 189 -24.09 -17.81 -10.85
N LEU A 190 -24.23 -16.66 -10.20
CA LEU A 190 -23.48 -15.45 -10.53
C LEU A 190 -22.13 -15.49 -9.80
N LEU A 191 -21.04 -15.52 -10.57
CA LEU A 191 -19.66 -15.60 -10.05
C LEU A 191 -19.09 -14.24 -9.62
N ASN A 192 -19.73 -13.18 -10.09
CA ASN A 192 -19.71 -11.84 -9.53
C ASN A 192 -21.10 -11.24 -9.83
N GLN A 193 -21.36 -10.00 -9.41
CA GLN A 193 -22.65 -9.36 -9.71
C GLN A 193 -22.91 -9.13 -11.23
N SER A 194 -22.03 -9.52 -12.17
CA SER A 194 -22.20 -9.23 -13.62
C SER A 194 -22.70 -10.40 -14.47
N SER A 195 -23.87 -10.26 -15.11
CA SER A 195 -24.48 -11.24 -16.06
C SER A 195 -23.60 -11.69 -17.21
N SER A 196 -22.58 -10.91 -17.53
CA SER A 196 -21.67 -11.18 -18.64
C SER A 196 -20.88 -12.48 -18.46
N MET A 197 -20.89 -13.08 -17.27
CA MET A 197 -20.36 -14.42 -17.02
C MET A 197 -21.29 -15.29 -16.16
N PHE A 198 -22.43 -15.67 -16.73
CA PHE A 198 -23.40 -16.58 -16.13
C PHE A 198 -23.13 -18.05 -16.48
N MET A 199 -23.09 -18.93 -15.47
CA MET A 199 -23.26 -20.36 -15.66
C MET A 199 -24.71 -20.74 -15.35
N SER A 200 -25.37 -21.48 -16.24
CA SER A 200 -26.76 -21.89 -15.98
C SER A 200 -26.82 -22.77 -14.73
N GLY A 201 -27.95 -22.73 -14.03
CA GLY A 201 -28.16 -23.53 -12.82
C GLY A 201 -27.92 -25.01 -13.03
N GLU A 202 -28.41 -25.54 -14.16
CA GLU A 202 -28.19 -26.93 -14.59
C GLU A 202 -26.71 -27.23 -14.89
N SER A 203 -25.98 -26.33 -15.58
CA SER A 203 -24.53 -26.49 -15.77
C SER A 203 -23.78 -26.46 -14.45
N THR A 204 -24.15 -25.56 -13.52
CA THR A 204 -23.49 -25.46 -12.21
C THR A 204 -23.74 -26.72 -11.38
N ALA A 205 -24.98 -27.22 -11.36
CA ALA A 205 -25.34 -28.51 -10.74
C ALA A 205 -24.51 -29.66 -11.32
N LYS A 206 -24.41 -29.77 -12.66
CA LYS A 206 -23.62 -30.78 -13.36
C LYS A 206 -22.11 -30.67 -13.11
N VAL A 207 -21.58 -29.46 -12.98
CA VAL A 207 -20.17 -29.17 -12.70
C VAL A 207 -19.78 -29.51 -11.26
N LEU A 208 -20.69 -29.25 -10.32
CA LEU A 208 -20.50 -29.52 -8.89
C LEU A 208 -20.88 -30.96 -8.48
N GLY A 209 -21.60 -31.69 -9.34
CA GLY A 209 -22.04 -33.07 -9.08
C GLY A 209 -23.27 -33.17 -8.16
N ILE A 210 -24.02 -32.08 -7.99
CA ILE A 210 -25.17 -31.97 -7.09
C ILE A 210 -26.50 -32.00 -7.86
N PRO A 211 -27.63 -32.34 -7.20
CA PRO A 211 -28.95 -32.28 -7.84
C PRO A 211 -29.29 -30.87 -8.34
N PHE A 212 -29.99 -30.77 -9.48
CA PHE A 212 -30.60 -29.51 -9.92
C PHE A 212 -32.00 -29.39 -9.29
N PRO A 213 -32.26 -28.42 -8.40
CA PRO A 213 -33.51 -28.37 -7.63
C PRO A 213 -34.74 -28.04 -8.48
N THR A 214 -35.92 -28.29 -7.91
CA THR A 214 -37.20 -27.77 -8.39
C THR A 214 -37.40 -26.29 -8.02
N ASN A 215 -38.49 -25.66 -8.53
CA ASN A 215 -38.90 -24.34 -8.00
C ASN A 215 -39.34 -24.46 -6.54
N GLU A 216 -40.12 -25.48 -6.19
CA GLU A 216 -40.69 -25.66 -4.84
C GLU A 216 -39.59 -25.73 -3.77
N GLU A 217 -38.50 -26.46 -4.02
CA GLU A 217 -37.34 -26.52 -3.11
C GLU A 217 -36.53 -25.21 -3.02
N ALA A 218 -36.61 -24.35 -4.04
CA ALA A 218 -35.89 -23.08 -4.10
C ALA A 218 -36.71 -21.89 -3.56
N ASP A 219 -38.05 -22.01 -3.60
CA ASP A 219 -39.01 -20.99 -3.17
C ASP A 219 -39.51 -21.24 -1.73
N ALA A 220 -39.38 -22.46 -1.19
CA ALA A 220 -39.67 -22.81 0.21
C ALA A 220 -38.68 -22.22 1.24
N ILE A 221 -37.90 -21.20 0.86
CA ILE A 221 -36.82 -20.61 1.66
C ILE A 221 -37.22 -19.19 2.07
N GLU A 222 -37.57 -19.02 3.35
CA GLU A 222 -38.02 -17.74 3.93
C GLU A 222 -36.98 -16.60 3.81
N GLU A 223 -37.47 -15.36 3.84
CA GLU A 223 -36.63 -14.15 3.86
C GLU A 223 -35.94 -13.94 5.22
N VAL A 224 -34.83 -14.64 5.45
CA VAL A 224 -33.96 -14.39 6.61
C VAL A 224 -33.24 -13.04 6.43
N LYS A 225 -33.44 -12.10 7.37
CA LYS A 225 -32.73 -10.82 7.40
C LYS A 225 -31.28 -11.03 7.81
N GLY A 226 -30.37 -10.96 6.84
CA GLY A 226 -28.99 -11.47 6.92
C GLY A 226 -27.98 -10.64 7.72
N GLU A 227 -28.35 -9.79 8.68
CA GLU A 227 -27.39 -8.90 9.36
C GLU A 227 -26.28 -9.65 10.12
N GLN A 228 -26.53 -10.89 10.55
CA GLN A 228 -25.54 -11.75 11.24
C GLN A 228 -24.68 -12.61 10.30
N TRP A 229 -25.06 -12.75 9.03
CA TRP A 229 -24.33 -13.60 8.07
C TRP A 229 -22.83 -13.28 7.94
N PRO A 230 -22.39 -12.01 7.86
CA PRO A 230 -20.98 -11.72 7.64
C PRO A 230 -20.10 -12.15 8.82
N GLU A 231 -20.56 -11.95 10.06
CA GLU A 231 -19.80 -12.29 11.27
C GLU A 231 -19.67 -13.81 11.42
N LEU A 232 -20.78 -14.53 11.24
CA LEU A 232 -20.79 -16.00 11.25
C LEU A 232 -19.91 -16.57 10.13
N TYR A 233 -19.92 -15.95 8.95
CA TYR A 233 -19.10 -16.41 7.83
C TYR A 233 -17.60 -16.16 8.06
N LEU A 234 -17.22 -15.01 8.65
CA LEU A 234 -15.85 -14.76 9.10
C LEU A 234 -15.41 -15.78 10.15
N LYS A 235 -16.27 -16.12 11.12
CA LYS A 235 -16.01 -17.18 12.11
C LYS A 235 -15.77 -18.55 11.46
N LEU A 236 -16.50 -18.90 10.39
CA LEU A 236 -16.30 -20.14 9.64
C LEU A 236 -14.93 -20.18 8.93
N VAL A 237 -14.58 -19.14 8.16
CA VAL A 237 -13.30 -19.12 7.41
C VAL A 237 -12.08 -18.84 8.31
N SER A 238 -12.30 -18.43 9.56
CA SER A 238 -11.27 -18.37 10.62
C SER A 238 -10.95 -19.73 11.25
N LEU A 239 -11.68 -20.80 10.91
CA LEU A 239 -11.40 -22.13 11.48
C LEU A 239 -9.99 -22.60 11.03
N PRO A 240 -9.13 -23.07 11.95
CA PRO A 240 -7.71 -23.33 11.67
C PRO A 240 -7.40 -24.32 10.52
N TRP A 241 -8.40 -25.08 10.05
CA TRP A 241 -8.27 -25.95 8.88
C TRP A 241 -7.95 -25.13 7.60
N PHE A 242 -8.73 -24.07 7.34
CA PHE A 242 -8.60 -23.23 6.14
C PHE A 242 -7.24 -22.51 6.01
N HIS A 243 -6.46 -22.44 7.09
CA HIS A 243 -5.19 -21.72 7.11
C HIS A 243 -3.93 -22.62 6.97
N ARG A 244 -4.03 -23.95 6.79
CA ARG A 244 -2.85 -24.84 6.63
C ARG A 244 -2.41 -24.97 5.17
N VAL A 245 -1.12 -24.86 4.84
CA VAL A 245 -0.67 -25.04 3.43
C VAL A 245 -0.98 -26.43 2.86
N TRP A 246 -0.95 -27.46 3.71
CA TRP A 246 -1.14 -28.85 3.29
C TRP A 246 -2.59 -29.15 2.86
N ILE A 247 -3.60 -28.48 3.43
CA ILE A 247 -5.02 -28.77 3.11
C ILE A 247 -5.34 -28.54 1.63
N VAL A 248 -4.58 -27.69 0.95
CA VAL A 248 -4.69 -27.45 -0.50
C VAL A 248 -4.51 -28.76 -1.26
N GLN A 249 -3.43 -29.50 -1.01
CA GLN A 249 -3.16 -30.78 -1.66
C GLN A 249 -4.11 -31.88 -1.16
N GLU A 250 -4.36 -31.93 0.15
CA GLU A 250 -5.25 -32.91 0.80
C GLU A 250 -6.67 -32.85 0.18
N PHE A 251 -7.24 -31.65 0.01
CA PHE A 251 -8.58 -31.40 -0.54
C PHE A 251 -8.65 -31.48 -2.08
N VAL A 252 -7.66 -30.92 -2.80
CA VAL A 252 -7.73 -30.84 -4.27
C VAL A 252 -7.54 -32.21 -4.93
N LEU A 253 -6.74 -33.11 -4.34
CA LEU A 253 -6.45 -34.41 -4.94
C LEU A 253 -7.44 -35.52 -4.58
N GLY A 254 -8.21 -35.36 -3.49
CA GLY A 254 -9.14 -36.38 -2.99
C GLY A 254 -10.12 -36.89 -4.05
N ARG A 255 -10.35 -38.20 -4.15
CA ARG A 255 -11.30 -38.75 -5.14
C ARG A 255 -12.75 -38.31 -4.82
N GLU A 256 -13.16 -38.54 -3.58
CA GLU A 256 -14.34 -37.93 -2.93
C GLU A 256 -13.85 -37.06 -1.75
N VAL A 257 -14.59 -36.02 -1.37
CA VAL A 257 -14.27 -35.17 -0.20
C VAL A 257 -15.54 -34.95 0.61
N SER A 258 -15.46 -35.15 1.92
CA SER A 258 -16.50 -34.80 2.89
C SER A 258 -15.89 -33.91 3.98
N MET A 259 -16.52 -32.75 4.22
CA MET A 259 -16.09 -31.83 5.27
C MET A 259 -16.87 -32.14 6.55
N LEU A 260 -16.17 -32.20 7.68
CA LEU A 260 -16.70 -32.63 8.97
C LEU A 260 -16.69 -31.47 9.95
N PHE A 261 -17.81 -31.26 10.63
CA PHE A 261 -17.93 -30.28 11.71
C PHE A 261 -18.72 -30.93 12.86
N GLY A 262 -18.07 -31.16 14.00
CA GLY A 262 -18.55 -32.14 14.98
C GLY A 262 -18.79 -33.49 14.30
N ARG A 263 -20.03 -34.00 14.37
CA ARG A 263 -20.48 -35.22 13.68
C ARG A 263 -21.24 -34.96 12.37
N ARG A 264 -21.41 -33.69 11.97
CA ARG A 264 -22.10 -33.28 10.74
C ARG A 264 -21.19 -33.51 9.53
N HIS A 265 -21.73 -34.19 8.52
CA HIS A 265 -21.14 -34.23 7.17
C HIS A 265 -21.65 -33.04 6.35
N ILE A 266 -20.74 -32.35 5.68
CA ILE A 266 -20.99 -31.18 4.83
C ILE A 266 -20.39 -31.48 3.45
N SER A 267 -21.17 -31.28 2.39
CA SER A 267 -20.64 -31.34 1.02
C SER A 267 -19.87 -30.07 0.71
N TRP A 268 -18.62 -30.22 0.24
CA TRP A 268 -17.79 -29.08 -0.21
C TRP A 268 -18.48 -28.30 -1.36
N ALA A 269 -19.26 -29.01 -2.18
CA ALA A 269 -19.98 -28.46 -3.32
C ALA A 269 -21.23 -27.66 -2.90
N GLU A 270 -21.97 -28.14 -1.89
CA GLU A 270 -23.11 -27.42 -1.31
C GLU A 270 -22.63 -26.21 -0.51
N LEU A 271 -21.52 -26.33 0.23
CA LEU A 271 -20.87 -25.21 0.92
C LEU A 271 -20.41 -24.14 -0.08
N LEU A 272 -19.77 -24.52 -1.19
CA LEU A 272 -19.42 -23.58 -2.26
C LEU A 272 -20.66 -22.91 -2.84
N ALA A 273 -21.66 -23.69 -3.27
CA ALA A 273 -22.89 -23.19 -3.87
C ALA A 273 -23.70 -22.28 -2.91
N GLY A 274 -23.68 -22.55 -1.60
CA GLY A 274 -24.29 -21.72 -0.56
C GLY A 274 -23.56 -20.39 -0.29
N THR A 275 -22.35 -20.21 -0.83
CA THR A 275 -21.56 -18.96 -0.71
C THR A 275 -21.53 -18.12 -2.00
N GLN A 276 -21.97 -18.70 -3.13
CA GLN A 276 -22.10 -18.02 -4.43
C GLN A 276 -23.28 -17.02 -4.45
N THR A 277 -23.30 -16.12 -5.43
CA THR A 277 -24.28 -15.02 -5.49
C THR A 277 -25.52 -15.36 -6.31
N TYR A 278 -26.64 -14.72 -5.95
CA TYR A 278 -27.97 -14.91 -6.53
C TYR A 278 -28.41 -13.66 -7.30
N LYS A 279 -29.14 -13.86 -8.41
CA LYS A 279 -29.66 -12.78 -9.26
C LYS A 279 -30.61 -11.86 -8.47
N ASN A 280 -30.18 -10.62 -8.24
CA ASN A 280 -30.89 -9.56 -7.52
C ASN A 280 -30.93 -9.69 -5.97
N VAL A 281 -29.94 -10.32 -5.34
CA VAL A 281 -29.71 -10.24 -3.87
C VAL A 281 -28.30 -9.72 -3.59
N GLU A 282 -28.18 -8.72 -2.71
CA GLU A 282 -26.87 -8.23 -2.26
C GLU A 282 -26.13 -9.31 -1.44
N PHE A 283 -24.81 -9.36 -1.56
CA PHE A 283 -23.99 -10.35 -0.85
C PHE A 283 -24.26 -10.34 0.67
N PRO A 284 -24.72 -11.45 1.28
CA PRO A 284 -25.00 -11.48 2.71
C PRO A 284 -23.72 -11.45 3.57
N TRP A 285 -22.52 -11.53 2.99
CA TRP A 285 -21.23 -11.52 3.72
C TRP A 285 -20.22 -10.46 3.22
N PHE A 286 -20.43 -9.83 2.05
CA PHE A 286 -19.47 -8.89 1.43
C PHE A 286 -19.86 -7.43 1.71
N SER A 287 -19.58 -6.95 2.92
CA SER A 287 -19.70 -5.52 3.23
C SER A 287 -18.36 -4.79 3.05
N PRO A 288 -18.31 -3.58 2.44
CA PRO A 288 -17.09 -2.79 2.35
C PRO A 288 -16.41 -2.50 3.70
N SER A 289 -17.16 -2.44 4.81
CA SER A 289 -16.60 -2.29 6.16
C SER A 289 -15.83 -3.54 6.62
N ILE A 290 -16.21 -4.72 6.13
CA ILE A 290 -15.57 -6.01 6.44
C ILE A 290 -14.31 -6.19 5.59
N LEU A 291 -14.37 -5.80 4.32
CA LEU A 291 -13.19 -5.75 3.44
C LEU A 291 -12.07 -4.87 4.00
N ALA A 292 -12.43 -3.78 4.68
CA ALA A 292 -11.48 -2.87 5.31
C ALA A 292 -10.93 -3.36 6.67
N THR A 293 -11.57 -4.32 7.33
CA THR A 293 -11.23 -4.75 8.70
C THR A 293 -10.63 -6.15 8.80
N ASN A 294 -10.92 -7.05 7.86
CA ASN A 294 -10.55 -8.48 7.95
C ASN A 294 -9.86 -9.03 6.67
N PRO A 295 -8.85 -8.34 6.09
CA PRO A 295 -8.33 -8.65 4.75
C PRO A 295 -7.78 -10.08 4.59
N ASP A 296 -7.05 -10.61 5.57
CA ASP A 296 -6.46 -11.96 5.48
C ASP A 296 -7.50 -13.10 5.49
N LEU A 297 -8.63 -12.91 6.18
CA LEU A 297 -9.73 -13.89 6.20
C LEU A 297 -10.44 -13.95 4.84
N ILE A 298 -10.56 -12.80 4.16
CA ILE A 298 -11.15 -12.73 2.82
C ILE A 298 -10.23 -13.38 1.78
N THR A 299 -8.92 -13.16 1.86
CA THR A 299 -7.94 -13.88 1.04
C THR A 299 -7.93 -15.38 1.33
N THR A 300 -8.11 -15.79 2.59
CA THR A 300 -8.31 -17.23 2.94
C THR A 300 -9.57 -17.80 2.25
N PHE A 301 -10.69 -17.08 2.27
CA PHE A 301 -11.90 -17.47 1.56
C PHE A 301 -11.70 -17.59 0.04
N MET A 302 -11.04 -16.61 -0.59
CA MET A 302 -10.75 -16.64 -2.03
C MET A 302 -9.88 -17.86 -2.38
N SER A 303 -8.88 -18.17 -1.56
CA SER A 303 -8.07 -19.39 -1.68
C SER A 303 -8.92 -20.68 -1.59
N TYR A 304 -9.90 -20.79 -0.69
CA TYR A 304 -10.81 -21.94 -0.64
C TYR A 304 -11.69 -22.04 -1.91
N GLY A 305 -12.19 -20.93 -2.43
CA GLY A 305 -12.91 -20.89 -3.72
C GLY A 305 -12.03 -21.37 -4.88
N ILE A 306 -10.76 -20.92 -4.90
CA ILE A 306 -9.77 -21.35 -5.90
C ILE A 306 -9.46 -22.85 -5.75
N MET A 307 -9.27 -23.38 -4.52
CA MET A 307 -9.12 -24.83 -4.28
C MET A 307 -10.28 -25.62 -4.89
N CYS A 308 -11.52 -25.15 -4.72
CA CYS A 308 -12.69 -25.77 -5.35
C CYS A 308 -12.61 -25.74 -6.89
N TYR A 309 -12.17 -24.64 -7.50
CA TYR A 309 -12.00 -24.57 -8.97
C TYR A 309 -10.86 -25.44 -9.50
N VAL A 310 -9.72 -25.55 -8.79
CA VAL A 310 -8.66 -26.53 -9.13
C VAL A 310 -9.24 -27.95 -9.05
N ARG A 311 -9.92 -28.28 -7.94
CA ARG A 311 -10.57 -29.58 -7.74
C ARG A 311 -11.53 -29.94 -8.88
N ILE A 312 -12.45 -29.05 -9.22
CA ILE A 312 -13.39 -29.24 -10.34
C ILE A 312 -12.62 -29.47 -11.65
N SER A 313 -11.59 -28.67 -11.95
CA SER A 313 -10.83 -28.80 -13.20
C SER A 313 -10.14 -30.16 -13.41
N ARG A 314 -9.82 -30.88 -12.33
CA ARG A 314 -9.19 -32.22 -12.39
C ARG A 314 -10.22 -33.36 -12.52
N HIS A 315 -11.47 -33.15 -12.10
CA HIS A 315 -12.52 -34.18 -12.07
C HIS A 315 -13.62 -33.97 -13.11
N LEU A 316 -13.71 -32.79 -13.72
CA LEU A 316 -14.66 -32.49 -14.79
C LEU A 316 -14.07 -32.89 -16.15
N ASP A 317 -14.87 -33.53 -17.00
CA ASP A 317 -14.52 -33.68 -18.41
C ASP A 317 -14.73 -32.34 -19.13
N LEU A 318 -13.62 -31.63 -19.37
CA LEU A 318 -13.60 -30.33 -20.03
C LEU A 318 -14.00 -30.40 -21.53
N SER A 319 -14.21 -31.60 -22.10
CA SER A 319 -14.76 -31.81 -23.44
C SER A 319 -16.30 -31.86 -23.48
N THR A 320 -16.98 -31.98 -22.33
CA THR A 320 -18.45 -31.88 -22.25
C THR A 320 -18.94 -30.45 -22.48
N PRO A 321 -20.24 -30.21 -22.79
CA PRO A 321 -20.79 -28.86 -22.89
C PRO A 321 -20.60 -28.04 -21.61
N HIS A 322 -20.96 -28.61 -20.45
CA HIS A 322 -20.77 -27.97 -19.15
C HIS A 322 -19.27 -27.81 -18.81
N GLY A 323 -18.43 -28.78 -19.19
CA GLY A 323 -16.98 -28.73 -19.06
C GLY A 323 -16.32 -27.59 -19.83
N ARG A 324 -16.78 -27.34 -21.06
CA ARG A 324 -16.35 -26.16 -21.85
C ARG A 324 -16.83 -24.85 -21.20
N GLN A 325 -18.07 -24.80 -20.72
CA GLN A 325 -18.58 -23.62 -20.02
C GLN A 325 -17.77 -23.33 -18.76
N PHE A 326 -17.47 -24.34 -17.93
CA PHE A 326 -16.57 -24.19 -16.78
C PHE A 326 -15.15 -23.74 -17.19
N LYS A 327 -14.55 -24.36 -18.22
CA LYS A 327 -13.21 -23.98 -18.70
C LYS A 327 -13.15 -22.52 -19.17
N GLN A 328 -14.19 -22.05 -19.85
CA GLN A 328 -14.31 -20.66 -20.32
C GLN A 328 -14.51 -19.65 -19.18
N VAL A 329 -15.11 -20.09 -18.07
CA VAL A 329 -15.57 -19.24 -16.97
C VAL A 329 -14.60 -19.20 -15.77
N ALA A 330 -13.98 -20.32 -15.43
CA ALA A 330 -13.20 -20.47 -14.19
C ALA A 330 -11.67 -20.61 -14.39
N LEU A 331 -11.19 -20.91 -15.61
CA LEU A 331 -9.79 -21.28 -15.83
C LEU A 331 -8.95 -20.26 -16.60
N SER A 332 -9.53 -19.44 -17.48
CA SER A 332 -8.92 -18.22 -18.06
C SER A 332 -7.42 -18.29 -18.43
N GLY A 333 -6.98 -19.41 -19.01
CA GLY A 333 -5.59 -19.62 -19.42
C GLY A 333 -4.58 -19.79 -18.27
N LEU A 334 -5.00 -20.18 -17.06
CA LEU A 334 -4.12 -20.62 -15.98
C LEU A 334 -3.93 -22.14 -16.01
N SER A 335 -2.68 -22.60 -16.05
CA SER A 335 -2.35 -23.98 -15.74
C SER A 335 -2.33 -24.16 -14.23
N LEU A 336 -3.43 -24.66 -13.66
CA LEU A 336 -3.59 -24.91 -12.22
C LEU A 336 -2.88 -26.21 -11.76
N THR A 337 -1.99 -26.76 -12.59
CA THR A 337 -1.10 -27.88 -12.24
C THR A 337 0.39 -27.55 -12.42
N SER A 338 0.75 -26.35 -12.91
CA SER A 338 2.15 -25.91 -12.82
C SER A 338 2.43 -25.33 -11.43
N LEU A 339 3.65 -25.57 -10.92
CA LEU A 339 4.10 -25.15 -9.59
C LEU A 339 4.03 -23.62 -9.36
N PRO A 340 4.38 -22.74 -10.32
CA PRO A 340 4.42 -21.30 -10.06
C PRO A 340 3.05 -20.66 -9.79
N PRO A 341 1.97 -20.93 -10.56
CA PRO A 341 0.62 -20.53 -10.18
C PRO A 341 0.22 -21.05 -8.79
N LEU A 342 0.51 -22.32 -8.46
CA LEU A 342 0.18 -22.89 -7.15
C LEU A 342 0.87 -22.16 -5.99
N LEU A 343 2.18 -21.87 -6.13
CA LEU A 343 2.96 -21.12 -5.14
C LEU A 343 2.41 -19.72 -4.88
N MET A 344 1.94 -19.03 -5.91
CA MET A 344 1.42 -17.66 -5.80
C MET A 344 0.01 -17.65 -5.21
N LEU A 345 -0.91 -18.46 -5.78
CA LEU A 345 -2.32 -18.54 -5.37
C LEU A 345 -2.47 -18.95 -3.90
N PHE A 346 -1.75 -19.98 -3.46
CA PHE A 346 -1.93 -20.57 -2.13
C PHE A 346 -0.92 -20.07 -1.09
N SER A 347 -0.19 -19.01 -1.41
CA SER A 347 0.86 -18.41 -0.58
C SER A 347 0.41 -17.95 0.81
N HIS A 348 -0.85 -17.55 0.95
CA HIS A 348 -1.43 -16.99 2.16
C HIS A 348 -1.71 -18.02 3.26
N HIS A 349 -1.70 -19.32 2.94
CA HIS A 349 -1.77 -20.36 3.96
C HIS A 349 -0.53 -20.32 4.88
N GLY A 350 -0.71 -20.65 6.15
CA GLY A 350 0.36 -20.78 7.14
C GLY A 350 1.16 -22.07 7.00
N VAL A 351 2.41 -22.01 7.46
CA VAL A 351 3.35 -23.14 7.58
C VAL A 351 3.88 -23.22 9.00
N THR A 352 3.81 -24.40 9.62
CA THR A 352 4.41 -24.64 10.95
C THR A 352 5.90 -24.96 10.85
N VAL A 353 6.30 -25.68 9.79
CA VAL A 353 7.71 -25.91 9.44
C VAL A 353 8.01 -25.14 8.15
N PRO A 354 8.98 -24.19 8.15
CA PRO A 354 9.30 -23.36 6.97
C PRO A 354 9.49 -24.12 5.66
N ARG A 355 10.07 -25.33 5.72
CA ARG A 355 10.34 -26.19 4.55
C ARG A 355 9.08 -26.64 3.83
N ASP A 356 7.98 -26.84 4.54
CA ASP A 356 6.74 -27.42 4.00
C ASP A 356 6.18 -26.60 2.84
N ARG A 357 6.46 -25.29 2.79
CA ARG A 357 6.12 -24.41 1.66
C ARG A 357 6.67 -24.93 0.32
N TYR A 358 7.86 -25.53 0.32
CA TYR A 358 8.50 -26.08 -0.88
C TYR A 358 7.96 -27.46 -1.26
N PHE A 359 7.25 -28.14 -0.36
CA PHE A 359 6.84 -29.54 -0.51
C PHE A 359 5.32 -29.69 -0.76
N ALA A 360 4.50 -28.80 -0.18
CA ALA A 360 3.05 -28.92 -0.11
C ALA A 360 2.30 -28.92 -1.45
N PHE A 361 2.95 -28.52 -2.55
CA PHE A 361 2.35 -28.49 -3.90
C PHE A 361 2.95 -29.51 -4.87
N LEU A 362 4.01 -30.25 -4.48
CA LEU A 362 4.73 -31.17 -5.37
C LEU A 362 3.84 -32.32 -5.88
N GLY A 363 2.92 -32.83 -5.05
CA GLY A 363 1.96 -33.86 -5.44
C GLY A 363 0.79 -33.35 -6.29
N MET A 364 0.64 -32.04 -6.45
CA MET A 364 -0.38 -31.44 -7.33
C MET A 364 0.10 -31.27 -8.78
N MET A 365 1.41 -31.29 -9.00
CA MET A 365 2.06 -31.06 -10.29
C MET A 365 1.77 -32.16 -11.32
N ASP A 366 2.00 -31.86 -12.60
CA ASP A 366 2.03 -32.87 -13.65
C ASP A 366 3.21 -33.83 -13.45
N GLU A 367 2.99 -35.14 -13.68
CA GLU A 367 4.03 -36.17 -13.47
C GLU A 367 5.29 -35.94 -14.35
N LYS A 368 5.11 -35.34 -15.54
CA LYS A 368 6.21 -34.89 -16.41
C LYS A 368 7.12 -33.87 -15.71
N ASP A 369 6.53 -32.93 -14.98
CA ASP A 369 7.23 -31.80 -14.39
C ASP A 369 7.88 -32.20 -13.07
N VAL A 370 7.22 -33.05 -12.28
CA VAL A 370 7.82 -33.69 -11.09
C VAL A 370 9.08 -34.48 -11.47
N LYS A 371 9.04 -35.23 -12.57
CA LYS A 371 10.21 -35.97 -13.09
C LYS A 371 11.32 -35.06 -13.62
N ALA A 372 10.97 -33.92 -14.24
CA ALA A 372 11.94 -32.93 -14.70
C ALA A 372 12.59 -32.13 -13.56
N MET A 373 11.88 -31.95 -12.43
CA MET A 373 12.35 -31.13 -11.30
C MET A 373 13.38 -31.84 -10.40
N ASP A 374 13.45 -33.18 -10.41
CA ASP A 374 14.23 -34.04 -9.47
C ASP A 374 14.32 -33.49 -8.03
N PHE A 375 13.19 -32.96 -7.54
CA PHE A 375 13.09 -32.33 -6.24
C PHE A 375 12.15 -33.13 -5.34
N ARG A 376 12.56 -33.29 -4.08
CA ARG A 376 11.89 -34.14 -3.09
C ARG A 376 11.88 -33.43 -1.73
N PRO A 377 10.97 -33.80 -0.82
CA PRO A 377 11.05 -33.40 0.58
C PRO A 377 12.42 -33.73 1.17
N ASP A 378 13.04 -32.73 1.79
CA ASP A 378 14.33 -32.82 2.47
C ASP A 378 14.23 -32.01 3.77
N TYR A 379 14.17 -32.74 4.88
CA TYR A 379 14.18 -32.22 6.24
C TYR A 379 15.58 -32.29 6.86
N SER A 380 16.53 -32.98 6.21
CA SER A 380 17.89 -33.26 6.69
C SER A 380 18.92 -32.16 6.34
N SER A 381 19.00 -31.71 5.08
CA SER A 381 20.00 -30.72 4.61
C SER A 381 19.70 -29.32 5.15
N PRO A 382 20.66 -28.38 5.20
CA PRO A 382 20.40 -27.00 5.57
C PRO A 382 19.30 -26.33 4.72
N LEU A 383 18.44 -25.51 5.35
CA LEU A 383 17.32 -24.84 4.66
C LEU A 383 17.76 -24.09 3.39
N ARG A 384 18.92 -23.42 3.42
CA ARG A 384 19.49 -22.69 2.28
C ARG A 384 19.66 -23.58 1.04
N GLU A 385 20.13 -24.82 1.23
CA GLU A 385 20.40 -25.75 0.13
C GLU A 385 19.09 -26.26 -0.48
N VAL A 386 18.10 -26.58 0.36
CA VAL A 386 16.74 -26.93 -0.09
C VAL A 386 16.09 -25.78 -0.85
N THR A 387 16.17 -24.55 -0.32
CA THR A 387 15.65 -23.34 -0.97
C THR A 387 16.30 -23.07 -2.34
N ILE A 388 17.64 -23.15 -2.43
CA ILE A 388 18.36 -22.92 -3.69
C ILE A 388 18.07 -24.05 -4.69
N LYS A 389 18.09 -25.33 -4.26
CA LYS A 389 17.73 -26.46 -5.14
C LYS A 389 16.30 -26.30 -5.66
N PHE A 390 15.34 -25.96 -4.81
CA PHE A 390 13.95 -25.73 -5.21
C PHE A 390 13.84 -24.67 -6.30
N TRP A 391 14.36 -23.46 -6.03
CA TRP A 391 14.24 -22.34 -6.95
C TRP A 391 15.01 -22.56 -8.26
N SER A 392 16.16 -23.23 -8.21
CA SER A 392 16.94 -23.56 -9.40
C SER A 392 16.15 -24.39 -10.42
N HIS A 393 15.28 -25.30 -9.95
CA HIS A 393 14.42 -26.10 -10.83
C HIS A 393 13.09 -25.38 -11.12
N ALA A 394 12.48 -24.72 -10.13
CA ALA A 394 11.20 -24.01 -10.31
C ALA A 394 11.28 -22.89 -11.35
N LEU A 395 12.43 -22.20 -11.47
CA LEU A 395 12.67 -21.19 -12.51
C LEU A 395 12.80 -21.75 -13.94
N GLN A 396 13.06 -23.06 -14.08
CA GLN A 396 13.18 -23.75 -15.38
C GLN A 396 11.85 -24.38 -15.86
N MET A 397 10.78 -24.27 -15.07
CA MET A 397 9.46 -24.83 -15.41
C MET A 397 8.64 -23.94 -16.35
N ASP A 398 7.58 -24.51 -16.94
CA ASP A 398 6.50 -23.73 -17.56
C ASP A 398 5.90 -22.75 -16.53
N LEU A 399 5.98 -21.47 -16.86
CA LEU A 399 5.67 -20.32 -15.99
C LEU A 399 6.63 -20.11 -14.79
N GLY A 400 7.84 -20.70 -14.82
CA GLY A 400 8.83 -20.60 -13.74
C GLY A 400 9.39 -19.19 -13.54
N ARG A 401 9.65 -18.49 -14.65
CA ARG A 401 10.09 -17.09 -14.72
C ARG A 401 9.17 -16.11 -13.98
N GLU A 402 7.86 -16.38 -13.92
CA GLU A 402 6.88 -15.53 -13.24
C GLU A 402 7.15 -15.44 -11.72
N LEU A 403 7.90 -16.39 -11.13
CA LEU A 403 8.36 -16.30 -9.74
C LEU A 403 9.40 -15.19 -9.51
N ILE A 404 10.11 -14.75 -10.56
CA ILE A 404 11.09 -13.65 -10.49
C ILE A 404 10.39 -12.30 -10.25
N PHE A 405 9.08 -12.17 -10.55
CA PHE A 405 8.30 -10.98 -10.16
C PHE A 405 8.22 -10.76 -8.64
N GLY A 406 8.57 -11.76 -7.81
CA GLY A 406 8.73 -11.60 -6.36
C GLY A 406 10.15 -11.27 -5.88
N ALA A 407 11.16 -11.22 -6.76
CA ALA A 407 12.56 -11.02 -6.39
C ALA A 407 12.83 -9.62 -5.80
N GLY A 408 13.90 -9.49 -5.00
CA GLY A 408 14.31 -8.23 -4.37
C GLY A 408 13.41 -7.64 -3.27
N LEU A 409 12.12 -8.02 -3.22
CA LEU A 409 11.14 -7.56 -2.23
C LEU A 409 11.57 -7.90 -0.79
N PRO A 410 11.22 -7.06 0.21
CA PRO A 410 11.68 -7.22 1.59
C PRO A 410 11.21 -8.55 2.23
N GLY A 411 12.13 -9.22 2.92
CA GLY A 411 11.91 -10.53 3.57
C GLY A 411 13.16 -11.41 3.59
N LEU A 412 14.02 -11.28 2.58
CA LEU A 412 15.28 -12.03 2.46
C LEU A 412 16.17 -11.96 3.71
N THR A 413 16.50 -13.14 4.25
CA THR A 413 17.55 -13.29 5.27
C THR A 413 18.94 -13.11 4.64
N LYS A 414 19.91 -12.61 5.42
CA LYS A 414 21.29 -12.40 4.93
C LYS A 414 21.91 -13.73 4.49
N GLY A 415 22.38 -13.78 3.25
CA GLY A 415 23.07 -14.94 2.68
C GLY A 415 22.26 -15.76 1.68
N TYR A 416 21.15 -15.23 1.14
CA TYR A 416 20.44 -15.80 -0.01
C TYR A 416 20.62 -14.92 -1.26
N PRO A 417 20.51 -15.47 -2.49
CA PRO A 417 20.60 -14.69 -3.73
C PRO A 417 19.46 -13.67 -3.89
N SER A 418 19.73 -12.55 -4.58
CA SER A 418 18.77 -11.45 -4.77
C SER A 418 17.59 -11.78 -5.68
N TRP A 419 17.75 -12.75 -6.59
CA TRP A 419 16.73 -13.24 -7.51
C TRP A 419 15.72 -14.20 -6.85
N LEU A 420 15.88 -14.49 -5.55
CA LEU A 420 15.15 -15.52 -4.83
C LEU A 420 14.18 -14.87 -3.82
N ARG A 421 12.91 -15.29 -3.81
CA ARG A 421 11.92 -14.83 -2.80
C ARG A 421 11.85 -15.78 -1.61
N ASP A 422 11.97 -15.25 -0.40
CA ASP A 422 11.64 -16.02 0.81
C ASP A 422 10.12 -16.26 0.88
N ILE A 423 9.73 -17.46 0.45
CA ILE A 423 8.34 -17.93 0.50
C ILE A 423 7.98 -18.60 1.83
N THR A 424 8.96 -18.79 2.74
CA THR A 424 8.70 -19.34 4.07
C THR A 424 8.13 -18.32 5.05
N ALA A 425 8.31 -17.02 4.75
CA ALA A 425 7.68 -15.92 5.47
C ALA A 425 6.13 -16.00 5.43
N PRO A 426 5.42 -15.43 6.43
CA PRO A 426 3.98 -15.22 6.36
C PRO A 426 3.60 -14.30 5.19
N ASN A 427 2.50 -14.60 4.50
CA ASN A 427 1.98 -13.80 3.38
C ASN A 427 3.07 -13.38 2.34
N PRO A 428 3.87 -14.31 1.81
CA PRO A 428 5.12 -13.99 1.10
C PRO A 428 4.89 -13.31 -0.26
N PHE A 429 3.70 -13.42 -0.84
CA PHE A 429 3.30 -12.74 -2.08
C PHE A 429 2.19 -11.68 -1.84
N SER A 430 2.03 -11.15 -0.62
CA SER A 430 1.12 -10.02 -0.31
C SER A 430 1.37 -8.73 -1.09
N HIS A 431 2.50 -8.63 -1.78
CA HIS A 431 2.86 -7.53 -2.69
C HIS A 431 2.76 -7.93 -4.18
N VAL A 432 2.55 -9.21 -4.50
CA VAL A 432 2.59 -9.79 -5.86
C VAL A 432 1.26 -10.49 -6.14
N TRP A 433 0.29 -9.75 -6.66
CA TRP A 433 -1.12 -10.13 -6.60
C TRP A 433 -1.63 -10.96 -7.78
N ILE A 434 -2.36 -12.04 -7.45
CA ILE A 434 -3.32 -12.68 -8.36
C ILE A 434 -4.79 -12.39 -7.93
N GLU A 435 -5.08 -12.35 -6.63
CA GLU A 435 -6.46 -12.25 -6.12
C GLU A 435 -7.08 -10.83 -6.09
N ARG A 436 -6.30 -9.79 -6.36
CA ARG A 436 -6.78 -8.42 -6.55
C ARG A 436 -6.32 -7.92 -7.92
N PRO A 437 -6.98 -8.36 -9.01
CA PRO A 437 -6.59 -7.96 -10.37
C PRO A 437 -6.52 -6.43 -10.50
N LEU A 438 -7.30 -5.69 -9.70
CA LEU A 438 -7.35 -4.25 -9.73
C LEU A 438 -6.13 -3.49 -9.20
N VAL A 439 -5.41 -3.91 -8.15
CA VAL A 439 -4.60 -2.95 -7.33
C VAL A 439 -3.09 -2.97 -7.58
N THR A 440 -2.57 -3.84 -8.45
CA THR A 440 -1.12 -4.12 -8.53
C THR A 440 -0.61 -4.04 -9.97
N GLN A 441 0.62 -3.57 -10.18
CA GLN A 441 1.12 -3.22 -11.51
C GLN A 441 1.73 -4.41 -12.25
N CYS A 442 1.28 -4.65 -13.48
CA CYS A 442 1.96 -5.55 -14.40
C CYS A 442 3.34 -4.96 -14.76
N HIS A 443 4.42 -5.59 -14.33
CA HIS A 443 5.77 -5.26 -14.78
C HIS A 443 6.00 -5.80 -16.20
N GLN A 444 6.07 -4.92 -17.21
CA GLN A 444 6.42 -5.30 -18.58
C GLN A 444 7.94 -5.36 -18.76
N ALA A 445 8.53 -6.50 -18.40
CA ALA A 445 9.95 -6.80 -18.57
C ALA A 445 10.17 -8.24 -19.06
N GLY A 446 9.56 -8.58 -20.20
CA GLY A 446 9.71 -9.88 -20.84
C GLY A 446 9.31 -9.79 -22.32
N GLY A 447 10.24 -10.13 -23.21
CA GLY A 447 9.94 -10.33 -24.63
C GLY A 447 9.17 -11.64 -24.87
N PRO A 448 8.89 -11.98 -26.13
CA PRO A 448 8.26 -13.23 -26.53
C PRO A 448 8.83 -14.43 -25.77
N ALA A 449 7.96 -15.33 -25.30
CA ALA A 449 8.30 -16.46 -24.42
C ALA A 449 9.43 -17.38 -24.94
N GLU A 450 9.74 -17.30 -26.23
CA GLU A 450 10.73 -18.05 -26.99
C GLU A 450 12.12 -17.39 -27.03
N THR A 451 12.24 -16.13 -26.60
CA THR A 451 13.44 -15.27 -26.83
C THR A 451 14.39 -15.13 -25.64
N TRP A 452 14.09 -15.80 -24.52
CA TRP A 452 14.89 -15.70 -23.30
C TRP A 452 15.05 -17.04 -22.59
N SER A 453 16.29 -17.34 -22.20
CA SER A 453 16.64 -18.51 -21.40
C SER A 453 17.23 -18.05 -20.06
N VAL A 454 16.81 -18.73 -18.99
CA VAL A 454 17.31 -18.52 -17.64
C VAL A 454 18.12 -19.75 -17.26
N VAL A 455 19.41 -19.58 -16.99
CA VAL A 455 20.35 -20.67 -16.70
C VAL A 455 21.05 -20.38 -15.38
N VAL A 456 20.89 -21.25 -14.39
CA VAL A 456 21.68 -21.17 -13.15
C VAL A 456 23.14 -21.51 -13.49
N SER A 457 24.10 -20.75 -12.96
CA SER A 457 25.51 -20.95 -13.30
C SER A 457 26.05 -22.28 -12.75
N ASN A 458 26.54 -23.14 -13.65
CA ASN A 458 27.20 -24.41 -13.32
C ASN A 458 28.46 -24.27 -12.44
N HIS A 459 28.90 -23.04 -12.14
CA HIS A 459 30.08 -22.74 -11.32
C HIS A 459 29.77 -21.95 -10.05
N ASP A 460 28.59 -21.37 -9.93
CA ASP A 460 28.15 -20.62 -8.75
C ASP A 460 26.61 -20.67 -8.64
N PRO A 461 26.03 -21.45 -7.72
CA PRO A 461 24.58 -21.61 -7.62
C PRO A 461 23.87 -20.35 -7.08
N ASP A 462 24.62 -19.34 -6.61
CA ASP A 462 24.04 -18.04 -6.25
C ASP A 462 23.93 -17.09 -7.48
N GLN A 463 24.49 -17.46 -8.64
CA GLN A 463 24.45 -16.67 -9.88
C GLN A 463 23.43 -17.18 -10.90
N LEU A 464 22.55 -16.27 -11.33
CA LEU A 464 21.58 -16.48 -12.39
C LEU A 464 22.07 -15.84 -13.70
N LEU A 465 22.28 -16.65 -14.74
CA LEU A 465 22.61 -16.17 -16.08
C LEU A 465 21.30 -16.00 -16.86
N VAL A 466 21.03 -14.77 -17.30
CA VAL A 466 19.84 -14.44 -18.10
C VAL A 466 20.27 -14.09 -19.52
N GLN A 467 19.77 -14.85 -20.50
CA GLN A 467 19.96 -14.55 -21.90
C GLN A 467 18.79 -13.70 -22.40
N GLY A 468 19.09 -12.51 -22.90
CA GLY A 468 18.13 -11.62 -23.54
C GLY A 468 18.78 -10.91 -24.72
N HIS A 469 17.97 -10.48 -25.68
CA HIS A 469 18.46 -9.70 -26.81
C HIS A 469 18.77 -8.26 -26.41
N TYR A 470 19.91 -7.75 -26.86
CA TYR A 470 20.10 -6.31 -27.00
C TYR A 470 19.19 -5.85 -28.14
N ILE A 471 18.10 -5.14 -27.82
CA ILE A 471 17.04 -4.83 -28.78
C ILE A 471 17.50 -3.73 -29.73
N ASP A 472 17.64 -2.48 -29.27
CA ASP A 472 18.53 -1.44 -29.85
C ASP A 472 18.63 -0.23 -28.87
N ASN A 473 19.37 0.83 -29.23
CA ASN A 473 19.11 2.18 -28.75
C ASN A 473 17.99 2.81 -29.60
N ILE A 474 16.80 3.00 -29.03
CA ILE A 474 15.66 3.58 -29.77
C ILE A 474 15.95 5.03 -30.16
N THR A 475 15.90 5.32 -31.47
CA THR A 475 16.20 6.66 -32.02
C THR A 475 14.95 7.46 -32.41
N HIS A 476 13.95 6.87 -33.07
CA HIS A 476 12.55 7.34 -33.28
C HIS A 476 11.79 6.32 -34.17
N GLU A 477 10.45 6.12 -34.01
CA GLU A 477 9.46 6.05 -35.12
C GLU A 477 7.99 5.72 -34.75
N SER A 478 7.08 5.87 -35.74
CA SER A 478 5.69 5.38 -35.88
C SER A 478 5.22 5.77 -37.31
N PRO A 479 4.24 5.12 -38.00
CA PRO A 479 3.19 4.19 -37.49
C PRO A 479 2.65 3.04 -38.43
N LEU A 480 2.15 1.92 -37.84
CA LEU A 480 1.17 0.93 -38.42
C LEU A 480 1.64 0.06 -39.63
N GLU A 481 1.06 -1.09 -40.00
CA GLU A 481 0.01 -2.00 -39.44
C GLU A 481 0.28 -3.48 -39.90
N PRO A 482 -0.39 -4.53 -39.37
CA PRO A 482 0.07 -5.93 -39.42
C PRO A 482 -0.89 -6.94 -40.10
N SER A 483 -0.56 -8.24 -40.03
CA SER A 483 -1.50 -9.35 -40.36
C SER A 483 -1.14 -10.67 -39.68
N GLY A 484 -2.01 -11.21 -38.82
CA GLY A 484 -1.84 -12.54 -38.21
C GLY A 484 -3.09 -13.06 -37.48
N PRO A 485 -3.24 -14.38 -37.22
CA PRO A 485 -4.56 -14.99 -36.90
C PRO A 485 -5.14 -14.72 -35.51
N LEU A 486 -4.49 -13.93 -34.64
CA LEU A 486 -5.09 -13.38 -33.43
C LEU A 486 -5.94 -12.15 -33.79
N ASP A 487 -6.93 -12.34 -34.67
CA ASP A 487 -7.69 -11.25 -35.30
C ASP A 487 -8.36 -10.36 -34.24
N LEU A 488 -8.06 -9.07 -34.30
CA LEU A 488 -8.54 -8.05 -33.38
C LEU A 488 -10.05 -7.79 -33.48
N LYS A 489 -10.75 -8.33 -34.48
CA LYS A 489 -12.22 -8.44 -34.47
C LYS A 489 -12.72 -9.37 -33.37
N TRP A 490 -11.88 -10.30 -32.90
CA TRP A 490 -12.08 -11.08 -31.67
C TRP A 490 -11.81 -10.24 -30.41
N LEU A 491 -11.12 -9.09 -30.50
CA LEU A 491 -10.81 -8.17 -29.39
C LEU A 491 -11.81 -7.00 -29.26
N ALA A 492 -12.29 -6.45 -30.37
CA ALA A 492 -13.02 -5.18 -30.39
C ALA A 492 -14.48 -5.26 -29.87
N HIS A 493 -14.91 -6.37 -29.29
CA HIS A 493 -16.28 -6.85 -29.51
C HIS A 493 -17.10 -7.21 -28.25
N ARG A 494 -16.66 -8.08 -27.32
CA ARG A 494 -17.01 -7.96 -25.86
C ARG A 494 -16.76 -6.48 -25.51
N LEU A 495 -15.67 -5.86 -25.99
CA LEU A 495 -15.39 -4.45 -25.75
C LEU A 495 -16.52 -3.56 -26.27
N HIS A 496 -17.06 -3.80 -27.48
CA HIS A 496 -18.22 -3.06 -27.97
C HIS A 496 -19.45 -3.18 -27.05
N GLN A 497 -19.84 -4.39 -26.61
CA GLN A 497 -21.07 -4.49 -25.81
C GLN A 497 -20.87 -4.14 -24.32
N ALA A 498 -19.68 -4.27 -23.70
CA ALA A 498 -19.39 -3.59 -22.41
C ALA A 498 -19.22 -2.06 -22.55
N PHE A 499 -19.97 -1.43 -23.44
CA PHE A 499 -20.35 -0.02 -23.31
C PHE A 499 -21.86 0.19 -23.41
N THR A 500 -22.57 -0.41 -24.37
CA THR A 500 -24.06 -0.35 -24.41
C THR A 500 -24.75 -1.35 -23.47
N LEU A 501 -24.01 -2.15 -22.70
CA LEU A 501 -24.50 -2.89 -21.53
C LEU A 501 -24.59 -2.02 -20.24
N MET A 502 -24.52 -0.68 -20.32
CA MET A 502 -25.02 0.21 -19.26
C MET A 502 -26.15 1.12 -19.78
N PRO A 503 -27.36 1.14 -19.18
CA PRO A 503 -28.43 2.02 -19.63
C PRO A 503 -28.35 3.39 -18.93
N GLU A 504 -27.86 3.41 -17.70
CA GLU A 504 -27.71 4.59 -16.84
C GLU A 504 -26.54 5.51 -17.25
N THR A 505 -25.52 5.02 -17.94
CA THR A 505 -24.45 5.87 -18.50
C THR A 505 -24.89 6.58 -19.77
N ASN A 506 -25.78 5.98 -20.56
CA ASN A 506 -26.28 6.54 -21.83
C ASN A 506 -27.08 7.86 -21.61
N LYS A 507 -27.57 8.10 -20.39
CA LYS A 507 -28.18 9.38 -19.97
C LYS A 507 -27.17 10.43 -19.49
N ARG A 508 -25.88 10.10 -19.35
CA ARG A 508 -24.82 11.01 -18.86
C ARG A 508 -23.91 11.57 -19.95
N TYR A 509 -23.61 10.80 -21.00
CA TYR A 509 -22.81 11.25 -22.15
C TYR A 509 -23.36 10.65 -23.45
N PRO A 510 -24.02 11.45 -24.32
CA PRO A 510 -24.37 11.02 -25.67
C PRO A 510 -23.12 11.06 -26.56
N LEU A 511 -22.33 9.99 -26.54
CA LEU A 511 -21.21 9.78 -27.45
C LEU A 511 -21.65 8.79 -28.53
N THR A 512 -21.65 9.26 -29.78
CA THR A 512 -22.10 8.50 -30.95
C THR A 512 -21.13 7.38 -31.32
N ASP A 513 -21.65 6.35 -31.99
CA ASP A 513 -21.02 5.03 -32.15
C ASP A 513 -19.57 5.09 -32.66
N GLU A 514 -19.26 6.01 -33.58
CA GLU A 514 -17.94 6.20 -34.17
C GLU A 514 -16.83 6.45 -33.13
N TYR A 515 -17.09 7.22 -32.06
CA TYR A 515 -16.05 7.57 -31.08
C TYR A 515 -15.72 6.43 -30.12
N VAL A 516 -16.67 5.54 -29.84
CA VAL A 516 -16.40 4.30 -29.09
C VAL A 516 -15.63 3.33 -29.98
N HIS A 517 -16.00 3.25 -31.26
CA HIS A 517 -15.28 2.46 -32.25
C HIS A 517 -13.83 2.92 -32.41
N GLU A 518 -13.56 4.21 -32.60
CA GLU A 518 -12.20 4.77 -32.68
C GLU A 518 -11.39 4.57 -31.39
N ALA A 519 -11.99 4.74 -30.20
CA ALA A 519 -11.28 4.57 -28.93
C ALA A 519 -10.85 3.11 -28.70
N VAL A 520 -11.74 2.15 -28.99
CA VAL A 520 -11.44 0.72 -28.92
C VAL A 520 -10.42 0.33 -29.99
N LEU A 521 -10.64 0.72 -31.25
CA LEU A 521 -9.67 0.50 -32.34
C LEU A 521 -8.31 1.10 -31.99
N LYS A 522 -8.22 2.28 -31.39
CA LYS A 522 -6.91 2.88 -31.09
C LYS A 522 -6.18 2.17 -29.95
N ALA A 523 -6.87 1.78 -28.89
CA ALA A 523 -6.27 0.95 -27.82
C ALA A 523 -5.77 -0.41 -28.36
N VAL A 524 -6.37 -0.87 -29.46
CA VAL A 524 -6.04 -2.09 -30.20
C VAL A 524 -4.93 -1.88 -31.25
N LEU A 525 -4.86 -0.73 -31.90
CA LEU A 525 -3.87 -0.38 -32.94
C LEU A 525 -2.52 0.05 -32.35
N ASP A 526 -2.54 0.76 -31.23
CA ASP A 526 -1.31 1.03 -30.48
C ASP A 526 -0.78 -0.25 -29.78
N PHE A 527 -1.57 -1.34 -29.72
CA PHE A 527 -1.13 -2.68 -29.30
C PHE A 527 -0.28 -3.42 -30.35
N ASN A 528 -0.29 -2.97 -31.62
CA ASN A 528 0.33 -3.64 -32.76
C ASN A 528 1.54 -2.90 -33.36
N LYS A 529 2.08 -1.90 -32.67
CA LYS A 529 3.31 -1.19 -33.10
C LYS A 529 4.57 -1.65 -32.36
N GLU A 530 4.40 -2.30 -31.22
CA GLU A 530 5.45 -3.07 -30.54
C GLU A 530 5.24 -4.55 -30.89
N ASP A 531 5.27 -4.84 -32.20
CA ASP A 531 4.89 -6.14 -32.74
C ASP A 531 5.99 -7.19 -32.52
N THR A 532 5.79 -8.06 -31.54
CA THR A 532 5.94 -9.49 -31.80
C THR A 532 5.10 -10.32 -30.83
N VAL A 533 4.07 -10.95 -31.38
CA VAL A 533 3.23 -11.93 -30.68
C VAL A 533 4.07 -13.09 -30.13
N ALA A 534 4.04 -13.32 -28.81
CA ALA A 534 4.03 -14.67 -28.25
C ALA A 534 3.32 -14.73 -26.89
N SER A 535 2.12 -15.31 -26.90
CA SER A 535 1.44 -16.00 -25.78
C SER A 535 1.47 -15.38 -24.36
N GLY A 536 0.30 -14.98 -23.85
CA GLY A 536 0.02 -15.06 -22.40
C GLY A 536 0.01 -13.75 -21.61
N ASN A 537 0.11 -12.58 -22.24
CA ASN A 537 -0.18 -11.30 -21.59
C ASN A 537 -1.63 -11.30 -21.10
N LYS A 538 -1.88 -11.55 -19.81
CA LYS A 538 -3.25 -11.59 -19.25
C LYS A 538 -3.92 -10.22 -19.14
N GLY A 539 -3.22 -9.12 -19.43
CA GLY A 539 -3.84 -7.84 -19.76
C GLY A 539 -4.51 -7.89 -21.14
N PHE A 540 -3.79 -8.36 -22.16
CA PHE A 540 -4.37 -8.67 -23.48
C PHE A 540 -5.49 -9.71 -23.33
N GLU A 541 -5.20 -10.88 -22.76
CA GLU A 541 -6.17 -11.97 -22.61
C GLU A 541 -7.42 -11.57 -21.81
N ALA A 542 -7.31 -10.75 -20.75
CA ALA A 542 -8.49 -10.30 -20.00
C ALA A 542 -9.22 -9.13 -20.66
N ILE A 543 -8.60 -8.39 -21.59
CA ILE A 543 -9.27 -7.38 -22.43
C ILE A 543 -9.78 -8.02 -23.74
N PHE A 544 -9.30 -9.22 -24.11
CA PHE A 544 -9.77 -10.14 -25.18
C PHE A 544 -10.91 -11.05 -24.69
N GLN A 545 -10.87 -11.43 -23.41
CA GLN A 545 -11.97 -12.00 -22.61
C GLN A 545 -12.76 -10.90 -21.88
N LEU A 546 -12.44 -9.63 -22.15
CA LEU A 546 -13.38 -8.53 -22.28
C LEU A 546 -13.43 -8.05 -23.74
N GLY A 547 -13.16 -8.94 -24.73
CA GLY A 547 -13.07 -8.68 -26.19
C GLY A 547 -13.87 -9.51 -27.25
N LEU A 548 -14.34 -10.77 -27.04
CA LEU A 548 -15.25 -11.52 -27.97
C LEU A 548 -16.72 -11.89 -27.57
N SER A 549 -17.28 -11.59 -26.40
CA SER A 549 -18.47 -12.37 -25.89
C SER A 549 -19.54 -11.60 -25.11
N LEU A 550 -19.33 -10.31 -24.85
CA LEU A 550 -20.36 -9.29 -24.85
C LEU A 550 -20.48 -9.02 -26.36
N LEU A 551 -20.90 -10.06 -27.07
CA LEU A 551 -21.27 -10.14 -28.48
C LEU A 551 -22.57 -10.93 -28.54
N GLN A 552 -22.60 -12.00 -27.73
CA GLN A 552 -23.81 -12.69 -27.31
C GLN A 552 -24.93 -11.74 -26.86
N ILE A 553 -24.65 -10.58 -26.24
CA ILE A 553 -25.69 -9.90 -25.45
C ILE A 553 -26.51 -8.86 -26.25
N PHE A 554 -25.97 -8.22 -27.30
CA PHE A 554 -26.80 -7.55 -28.33
C PHE A 554 -27.20 -8.51 -29.47
N SER A 555 -26.55 -9.68 -29.58
CA SER A 555 -27.11 -10.77 -30.40
C SER A 555 -28.42 -11.24 -29.78
N ASP A 556 -28.41 -11.55 -28.48
CA ASP A 556 -29.59 -11.90 -27.67
C ASP A 556 -30.65 -10.79 -27.65
N ALA A 557 -30.24 -9.52 -27.59
CA ALA A 557 -31.19 -8.40 -27.59
C ALA A 557 -31.88 -8.17 -28.95
N ALA A 558 -31.35 -8.74 -30.05
CA ALA A 558 -31.99 -8.69 -31.35
C ALA A 558 -33.19 -9.67 -31.47
N GLU A 559 -33.32 -10.64 -30.56
CA GLU A 559 -34.39 -11.65 -30.57
C GLU A 559 -35.56 -11.36 -29.60
N GLY A 560 -35.53 -10.23 -28.87
CA GLY A 560 -36.77 -9.53 -28.47
C GLY A 560 -37.15 -9.44 -26.98
N GLU A 561 -36.31 -9.86 -26.03
CA GLU A 561 -36.55 -9.63 -24.59
C GLU A 561 -35.60 -8.60 -23.95
N ALA A 562 -35.95 -8.12 -22.75
CA ALA A 562 -35.54 -6.83 -22.21
C ALA A 562 -34.02 -6.65 -22.06
N LEU A 563 -33.44 -5.96 -23.04
CA LEU A 563 -32.07 -5.47 -23.10
C LEU A 563 -31.60 -4.95 -21.73
N GLU A 564 -32.32 -4.03 -21.08
CA GLU A 564 -31.95 -3.41 -19.80
C GLU A 564 -31.64 -4.39 -18.65
N GLU A 565 -32.21 -5.59 -18.62
CA GLU A 565 -31.87 -6.55 -17.55
C GLU A 565 -30.54 -7.24 -17.85
N LYS A 566 -30.33 -7.80 -19.05
CA LYS A 566 -29.03 -8.39 -19.45
C LYS A 566 -27.91 -7.35 -19.50
N VAL A 567 -28.23 -6.10 -19.85
CA VAL A 567 -27.39 -4.89 -19.78
C VAL A 567 -27.05 -4.58 -18.32
N GLY A 568 -28.04 -4.13 -17.55
CA GLY A 568 -27.85 -3.63 -16.20
C GLY A 568 -27.17 -4.67 -15.34
N SER A 569 -27.65 -5.92 -15.40
CA SER A 569 -26.98 -7.00 -14.72
C SER A 569 -25.63 -7.39 -15.34
N ALA A 570 -25.33 -7.26 -16.65
CA ALA A 570 -23.95 -7.47 -17.18
C ALA A 570 -22.89 -6.44 -16.72
N PHE A 571 -23.31 -5.35 -16.10
CA PHE A 571 -22.45 -4.33 -15.47
C PHE A 571 -22.70 -4.18 -13.96
N GLN A 572 -23.58 -4.99 -13.36
CA GLN A 572 -23.87 -4.96 -11.92
C GLN A 572 -22.68 -5.40 -11.07
N ASP A 573 -21.76 -6.22 -11.60
CA ASP A 573 -20.40 -6.21 -11.04
C ASP A 573 -19.68 -4.93 -11.42
N MET A 574 -20.04 -3.94 -10.65
CA MET A 574 -19.27 -2.74 -10.43
C MET A 574 -17.83 -3.05 -10.01
N SER A 575 -17.44 -4.27 -9.61
CA SER A 575 -16.02 -4.66 -9.52
C SER A 575 -15.36 -4.91 -10.88
N ILE A 576 -15.95 -5.62 -11.86
CA ILE A 576 -15.39 -5.76 -13.22
C ILE A 576 -15.40 -4.43 -14.00
N VAL A 577 -16.36 -3.55 -13.75
CA VAL A 577 -16.37 -2.24 -14.43
C VAL A 577 -15.61 -1.18 -13.64
N GLN A 578 -15.46 -1.30 -12.32
CA GLN A 578 -14.36 -0.63 -11.64
C GLN A 578 -13.02 -1.28 -11.99
N GLU A 579 -12.93 -2.53 -12.46
CA GLU A 579 -11.72 -3.17 -12.99
C GLU A 579 -11.35 -2.53 -14.32
N LEU A 580 -12.24 -2.49 -15.30
CA LEU A 580 -11.99 -1.81 -16.56
C LEU A 580 -11.79 -0.30 -16.36
N TRP A 581 -12.71 0.39 -15.68
CA TRP A 581 -12.63 1.84 -15.45
C TRP A 581 -11.46 2.22 -14.56
N SER A 582 -11.09 1.40 -13.59
CA SER A 582 -9.95 1.66 -12.70
C SER A 582 -8.66 0.95 -13.09
N ARG A 583 -8.60 0.18 -14.18
CA ARG A 583 -7.39 -0.04 -15.01
C ARG A 583 -7.21 1.07 -16.04
N LEU A 584 -8.28 1.59 -16.64
CA LEU A 584 -8.24 2.86 -17.38
C LEU A 584 -7.77 4.01 -16.46
N CYS A 585 -8.16 4.02 -15.19
CA CYS A 585 -7.53 4.89 -14.21
C CYS A 585 -6.18 4.36 -13.68
N ARG A 586 -5.87 3.06 -13.57
CA ARG A 586 -4.57 2.58 -13.03
C ARG A 586 -3.42 2.48 -14.01
N ALA A 587 -3.67 2.59 -15.31
CA ALA A 587 -2.64 3.08 -16.24
C ALA A 587 -2.24 4.54 -15.88
N ASP A 588 -3.21 5.37 -15.45
CA ASP A 588 -3.00 6.77 -15.01
C ASP A 588 -2.60 6.87 -13.50
N ARG A 589 -2.83 5.82 -12.70
CA ARG A 589 -2.40 5.70 -11.28
C ARG A 589 -1.03 5.05 -11.16
N HIS A 590 -0.90 3.78 -11.55
CA HIS A 590 0.15 2.86 -11.10
C HIS A 590 1.49 3.13 -11.79
N TYR A 591 1.46 3.72 -12.99
CA TYR A 591 2.59 4.46 -13.58
C TYR A 591 3.25 5.44 -12.59
N TYR A 592 2.53 5.78 -11.52
CA TYR A 592 3.03 6.33 -10.30
C TYR A 592 2.79 5.34 -9.12
N ALA A 593 3.79 4.57 -8.65
CA ALA A 593 3.65 3.80 -7.39
C ALA A 593 4.94 3.51 -6.59
N GLU A 594 5.93 2.83 -7.19
CA GLU A 594 6.95 2.07 -6.45
C GLU A 594 8.37 2.67 -6.39
N ALA A 595 8.58 3.90 -6.86
CA ALA A 595 9.86 4.60 -6.66
C ALA A 595 10.01 5.19 -5.22
N ALA A 596 8.95 5.15 -4.41
CA ALA A 596 8.82 5.75 -3.08
C ALA A 596 9.63 5.10 -1.92
N SER A 597 10.97 5.12 -2.02
CA SER A 597 11.94 5.03 -0.88
C SER A 597 12.09 3.64 -0.18
N PRO A 598 12.97 3.45 0.83
CA PRO A 598 14.27 4.08 1.10
C PRO A 598 15.41 3.06 1.44
N ARG A 599 15.18 1.74 1.43
CA ARG A 599 15.78 0.83 2.44
C ARG A 599 16.98 -0.07 2.06
N TRP A 600 17.61 0.06 0.89
CA TRP A 600 18.59 -0.94 0.39
C TRP A 600 20.09 -0.55 0.33
N ILE A 601 20.50 0.63 0.84
CA ILE A 601 21.93 1.00 0.89
C ILE A 601 22.50 0.85 2.31
N GLN A 602 22.84 -0.38 2.70
CA GLN A 602 23.78 -0.60 3.82
C GLN A 602 24.51 -1.96 3.80
N CYS A 603 25.31 -2.25 2.76
CA CYS A 603 26.42 -3.20 2.86
C CYS A 603 27.54 -2.97 1.83
N HIS A 604 28.78 -3.11 2.33
CA HIS A 604 30.04 -3.36 1.62
C HIS A 604 30.58 -2.36 0.57
N PHE A 605 31.40 -1.46 1.09
CA PHE A 605 32.55 -0.85 0.41
C PHE A 605 33.68 -1.88 0.14
N VAL A 606 34.65 -1.49 -0.70
CA VAL A 606 36.00 -2.10 -0.92
C VAL A 606 36.08 -3.47 -1.65
N ARG A 607 36.52 -3.45 -2.92
CA ARG A 607 37.87 -3.94 -3.33
C ARG A 607 38.24 -3.55 -4.78
N LYS A 608 39.55 -3.69 -5.08
CA LYS A 608 40.23 -3.38 -6.37
C LYS A 608 40.07 -4.60 -7.33
N THR A 609 40.52 -4.66 -8.60
CA THR A 609 41.74 -4.06 -9.22
C THR A 609 41.71 -4.18 -10.76
N THR A 610 42.33 -3.22 -11.46
CA THR A 610 43.00 -3.30 -12.80
C THR A 610 42.52 -4.26 -13.91
N TYR A 611 42.42 -3.74 -15.15
CA TYR A 611 43.47 -3.92 -16.19
C TYR A 611 43.44 -2.82 -17.28
N ARG A 612 44.48 -2.76 -18.13
CA ARG A 612 44.68 -1.83 -19.28
C ARG A 612 44.15 -2.50 -20.59
N TRP A 613 43.87 -1.84 -21.72
CA TRP A 613 44.79 -1.06 -22.57
C TRP A 613 44.10 -0.14 -23.64
N ARG A 614 44.61 1.10 -23.74
CA ARG A 614 45.04 1.89 -24.92
C ARG A 614 44.20 2.07 -26.22
N LEU A 615 43.98 3.36 -26.54
CA LEU A 615 44.30 4.09 -27.79
C LEU A 615 43.88 3.52 -29.17
N VAL A 616 42.93 4.22 -29.81
CA VAL A 616 43.23 5.13 -30.95
C VAL A 616 42.51 6.46 -30.66
N GLY A 617 42.96 7.59 -31.22
CA GLY A 617 42.28 8.88 -31.05
C GLY A 617 42.32 9.75 -32.30
N ILE A 618 41.28 10.55 -32.50
CA ILE A 618 41.22 11.63 -33.50
C ILE A 618 40.90 12.94 -32.76
N ARG A 619 41.60 14.02 -33.11
CA ARG A 619 41.33 15.37 -32.62
C ARG A 619 40.45 16.12 -33.62
N SER A 620 39.48 16.86 -33.13
CA SER A 620 39.10 18.16 -33.70
C SER A 620 38.81 19.16 -32.58
N LYS A 621 38.79 20.46 -32.90
CA LYS A 621 38.43 21.54 -31.98
C LYS A 621 37.18 22.24 -32.49
N SER A 622 36.24 22.52 -31.61
CA SER A 622 35.47 23.77 -31.61
C SER A 622 35.00 24.05 -30.18
N TRP A 623 34.67 25.32 -29.91
CA TRP A 623 34.13 25.80 -28.64
C TRP A 623 32.65 26.16 -28.82
N MET A 624 31.93 26.22 -27.70
CA MET A 624 30.68 26.98 -27.48
C MET A 624 29.54 26.80 -28.49
N ASP A 625 28.38 26.36 -28.00
CA ASP A 625 27.23 27.27 -28.04
C ASP A 625 26.25 27.05 -26.87
N TYR A 626 25.38 28.03 -26.61
CA TYR A 626 24.44 28.06 -25.48
C TYR A 626 23.05 27.51 -25.83
N SER A 627 22.54 26.53 -25.07
CA SER A 627 21.13 26.12 -25.16
C SER A 627 20.49 25.61 -23.85
N VAL A 628 21.03 26.01 -22.69
CA VAL A 628 20.46 25.67 -21.36
C VAL A 628 19.20 26.52 -21.08
N GLY A 629 18.06 26.15 -21.67
CA GLY A 629 16.83 26.92 -21.53
C GLY A 629 15.50 26.19 -21.76
N TYR A 630 15.51 24.90 -22.15
CA TYR A 630 14.31 24.25 -22.70
C TYR A 630 13.61 23.20 -21.81
N ASP A 631 14.31 22.54 -20.88
CA ASP A 631 13.74 21.47 -20.04
C ASP A 631 13.44 21.85 -18.58
N TYR A 632 13.85 23.04 -18.12
CA TYR A 632 13.75 23.47 -16.70
C TYR A 632 12.31 23.47 -16.12
N CYS A 633 11.29 23.31 -16.97
CA CYS A 633 9.90 23.41 -16.59
C CYS A 633 9.11 22.08 -16.65
N LYS A 634 9.72 20.94 -17.01
CA LYS A 634 9.00 19.66 -17.05
C LYS A 634 8.57 19.23 -15.64
N TYR A 635 9.47 19.12 -14.67
CA TYR A 635 9.15 18.60 -13.31
C TYR A 635 8.39 19.54 -12.35
N GLN A 636 7.63 20.53 -12.83
CA GLN A 636 6.84 21.40 -11.94
C GLN A 636 5.43 20.89 -11.60
N GLN A 637 5.06 19.67 -11.99
CA GLN A 637 3.70 19.13 -11.84
C GLN A 637 3.29 18.77 -10.39
N ILE A 638 4.24 18.80 -9.47
CA ILE A 638 4.10 18.39 -8.06
C ILE A 638 4.91 19.44 -7.22
N TYR A 639 4.68 19.53 -5.90
CA TYR A 639 4.99 20.66 -4.97
C TYR A 639 3.86 21.70 -4.77
N LEU A 640 2.72 21.20 -4.28
CA LEU A 640 2.10 21.86 -3.13
C LEU A 640 2.81 21.39 -1.84
N TRP A 641 2.71 22.20 -0.77
CA TRP A 641 3.21 22.02 0.61
C TRP A 641 4.62 22.50 0.98
N VAL A 642 4.65 23.60 1.75
CA VAL A 642 4.77 23.55 3.23
C VAL A 642 3.73 24.55 3.80
N TYR A 643 3.00 24.18 4.87
CA TYR A 643 1.80 24.86 5.44
C TYR A 643 0.80 25.54 4.47
N GLY A 644 0.61 25.00 3.27
CA GLY A 644 -0.73 24.94 2.69
C GLY A 644 -1.28 23.57 3.04
N LEU A 645 -2.35 23.48 3.84
CA LEU A 645 -3.02 22.19 4.01
C LEU A 645 -3.87 21.92 2.77
N SER A 646 -3.37 21.08 1.87
CA SER A 646 -4.05 20.03 1.06
C SER A 646 -4.07 20.08 -0.49
N HIS A 647 -4.69 19.05 -1.11
CA HIS A 647 -4.15 18.39 -2.31
C HIS A 647 -4.81 18.71 -3.64
N THR A 648 -3.97 18.84 -4.68
CA THR A 648 -4.30 18.36 -6.02
C THR A 648 -3.76 16.95 -6.25
N ARG A 649 -4.53 15.92 -5.87
CA ARG A 649 -4.58 14.67 -6.65
C ARG A 649 -5.71 14.87 -7.65
N GLN A 650 -5.54 14.69 -8.95
CA GLN A 650 -4.41 14.16 -9.74
C GLN A 650 -4.79 14.44 -11.20
N GLN A 651 -3.91 15.03 -12.03
CA GLN A 651 -3.91 15.00 -13.52
C GLN A 651 -3.43 16.35 -14.18
N VAL A 652 -2.28 16.36 -14.91
CA VAL A 652 -2.10 16.75 -16.36
C VAL A 652 -0.99 15.98 -17.07
N THR A 653 -1.25 15.68 -18.34
CA THR A 653 -0.29 15.24 -19.35
C THR A 653 -0.63 15.93 -20.67
N ARG A 654 0.39 16.57 -21.27
CA ARG A 654 0.71 16.60 -22.72
C ARG A 654 1.88 17.57 -22.95
N LYS A 655 2.95 17.09 -23.59
CA LYS A 655 4.22 17.80 -23.84
C LYS A 655 5.05 18.03 -22.57
N LEU A 656 5.39 16.90 -21.96
CA LEU A 656 6.31 16.72 -20.83
C LEU A 656 7.18 15.45 -21.05
N ASP A 657 7.38 15.09 -22.31
CA ASP A 657 7.26 13.68 -22.74
C ASP A 657 8.48 12.79 -22.45
N ASP A 658 9.62 13.36 -22.01
CA ASP A 658 10.90 12.63 -21.91
C ASP A 658 11.26 12.14 -20.50
N MET A 659 10.59 12.59 -19.43
CA MET A 659 11.11 12.39 -18.06
C MET A 659 10.11 11.98 -16.98
N LEU A 660 8.81 11.81 -17.28
CA LEU A 660 7.90 11.13 -16.34
C LEU A 660 8.20 9.62 -16.21
N MET A 661 9.20 9.10 -16.92
CA MET A 661 9.66 7.70 -16.90
C MET A 661 10.37 7.27 -15.59
N LEU A 662 10.40 8.10 -14.54
CA LEU A 662 11.19 7.85 -13.31
C LEU A 662 10.43 7.98 -11.98
N THR A 663 9.26 8.63 -11.95
CA THR A 663 8.34 8.63 -10.80
C THR A 663 6.92 8.45 -11.32
N GLY A 664 6.23 7.37 -11.02
CA GLY A 664 6.62 6.29 -10.10
C GLY A 664 6.18 6.44 -8.63
N ALA A 665 5.34 7.41 -8.24
CA ALA A 665 4.56 7.34 -6.99
C ALA A 665 3.25 8.17 -7.03
N GLU A 666 2.06 7.53 -6.94
CA GLU A 666 0.76 8.21 -7.09
C GLU A 666 0.43 8.92 -5.78
N TYR A 667 1.01 10.09 -5.61
CA TYR A 667 1.13 10.66 -4.28
C TYR A 667 -0.20 10.81 -3.52
N PRO A 668 -0.23 10.43 -2.23
CA PRO A 668 -1.37 10.68 -1.38
C PRO A 668 -1.57 12.19 -1.14
N VAL A 669 -2.67 12.51 -0.48
CA VAL A 669 -3.31 13.86 -0.43
C VAL A 669 -2.50 15.04 0.45
N TYR A 670 -2.20 14.10 1.47
CA TYR A 670 -1.23 13.97 2.59
C TYR A 670 -0.05 13.08 2.19
N LEU A 671 0.97 13.68 1.57
CA LEU A 671 2.31 13.09 1.43
C LEU A 671 2.79 12.58 2.79
N SER A 672 3.33 11.37 2.84
CA SER A 672 4.21 10.94 3.90
C SER A 672 5.59 11.59 3.77
N SER A 673 6.43 11.46 4.79
CA SER A 673 7.84 11.86 4.72
C SER A 673 8.61 11.08 3.64
N TRP A 674 8.16 9.86 3.31
CA TRP A 674 8.79 8.99 2.32
C TRP A 674 8.45 9.41 0.88
N ASP A 675 7.16 9.68 0.61
CA ASP A 675 6.68 10.28 -0.64
C ASP A 675 7.45 11.57 -0.96
N TYR A 676 7.59 12.45 0.05
CA TYR A 676 8.30 13.71 -0.10
C TYR A 676 9.81 13.51 -0.30
N GLN A 677 10.44 12.50 0.32
CA GLN A 677 11.86 12.23 0.17
C GLN A 677 12.18 11.76 -1.25
N GLU A 678 11.48 10.74 -1.75
CA GLU A 678 11.60 10.28 -3.14
C GLU A 678 11.40 11.46 -4.09
N PHE A 679 10.32 12.22 -3.92
CA PHE A 679 10.03 13.31 -4.85
C PHE A 679 11.14 14.37 -4.90
N MET A 680 11.78 14.67 -3.76
CA MET A 680 12.98 15.51 -3.69
C MET A 680 14.20 14.88 -4.40
N GLN A 681 14.39 13.56 -4.28
CA GLN A 681 15.46 12.83 -4.96
C GLN A 681 15.26 12.84 -6.48
N SER A 682 14.06 12.50 -6.95
CA SER A 682 13.69 12.45 -8.36
C SER A 682 13.72 13.82 -9.04
N TYR A 683 13.35 14.89 -8.32
CA TYR A 683 13.56 16.28 -8.76
C TYR A 683 15.04 16.60 -8.96
N ALA A 684 15.92 16.16 -8.04
CA ALA A 684 17.35 16.37 -8.12
C ALA A 684 18.03 15.53 -9.24
N GLU A 685 17.53 14.32 -9.51
CA GLU A 685 17.98 13.48 -10.61
C GLU A 685 17.55 14.03 -11.97
N HIS A 686 16.28 14.44 -12.11
CA HIS A 686 15.72 15.02 -13.33
C HIS A 686 16.49 16.27 -13.79
N PHE A 687 16.63 17.27 -12.91
CA PHE A 687 17.41 18.47 -13.22
C PHE A 687 18.93 18.24 -13.14
N LYS A 688 19.36 16.98 -12.90
CA LYS A 688 20.76 16.54 -12.83
C LYS A 688 21.58 17.38 -11.85
N LEU A 689 20.94 17.75 -10.73
CA LEU A 689 21.47 18.59 -9.65
C LEU A 689 22.51 17.86 -8.80
N ASN A 690 22.43 16.53 -8.68
CA ASN A 690 23.33 15.72 -7.85
C ASN A 690 24.82 15.98 -8.17
N LYS A 691 25.19 16.29 -9.42
CA LYS A 691 26.57 16.65 -9.82
C LYS A 691 27.07 18.00 -9.28
N HIS A 692 26.17 18.82 -8.72
CA HIS A 692 26.45 20.12 -8.10
C HIS A 692 26.39 20.07 -6.57
N ILE A 693 26.00 18.93 -5.98
CA ILE A 693 25.86 18.77 -4.53
C ILE A 693 27.10 18.03 -3.99
N THR A 694 27.82 18.67 -3.06
CA THR A 694 28.91 18.01 -2.32
C THR A 694 28.38 17.55 -0.97
N PHE A 695 28.09 16.26 -0.84
CA PHE A 695 27.65 15.65 0.42
C PHE A 695 28.80 15.57 1.46
N ASN A 696 28.47 15.17 2.69
CA ASN A 696 29.41 15.03 3.83
C ASN A 696 30.30 16.26 4.09
N THR A 697 29.84 17.45 3.71
CA THR A 697 30.60 18.71 3.80
C THR A 697 29.78 19.76 4.56
N SER A 698 30.30 20.21 5.70
CA SER A 698 29.67 21.23 6.56
C SER A 698 30.24 22.61 6.23
N VAL A 699 29.38 23.55 5.81
CA VAL A 699 29.75 24.98 5.77
C VAL A 699 29.86 25.48 7.21
N LYS A 700 31.01 26.04 7.59
CA LYS A 700 31.24 26.62 8.93
C LYS A 700 31.00 28.12 8.96
N SER A 701 31.50 28.82 7.94
CA SER A 701 31.35 30.27 7.80
C SER A 701 31.54 30.67 6.34
N VAL A 702 30.90 31.77 5.98
CA VAL A 702 30.99 32.41 4.67
C VAL A 702 31.37 33.87 4.91
N ASN A 703 32.48 34.29 4.34
CA ASN A 703 33.07 35.61 4.50
C ASN A 703 33.22 36.28 3.12
N ARG A 704 33.32 37.62 3.08
CA ARG A 704 33.85 38.29 1.89
C ARG A 704 35.35 38.01 1.79
N ASN A 705 35.87 37.88 0.58
CA ASN A 705 37.30 37.75 0.35
C ASN A 705 38.03 39.08 0.64
N SER A 706 39.36 39.05 0.63
CA SER A 706 40.19 40.22 0.96
C SER A 706 40.14 41.39 -0.05
N GLN A 707 39.39 41.25 -1.16
CA GLN A 707 39.20 42.31 -2.16
C GLN A 707 37.76 42.87 -2.16
N ASP A 708 36.88 42.31 -1.32
CA ASP A 708 35.43 42.59 -1.26
C ASP A 708 34.72 42.51 -2.64
N ASP A 709 35.20 41.63 -3.52
CA ASP A 709 34.58 41.31 -4.82
C ASP A 709 33.91 39.92 -4.82
N GLY A 710 34.49 38.93 -4.14
CA GLY A 710 33.98 37.55 -4.02
C GLY A 710 33.77 37.05 -2.58
N TRP A 711 33.40 35.78 -2.46
CA TRP A 711 33.14 35.09 -1.19
C TRP A 711 34.19 34.01 -0.92
N GLU A 712 34.65 33.91 0.32
CA GLU A 712 35.40 32.77 0.84
C GLU A 712 34.44 31.90 1.68
N VAL A 713 34.27 30.64 1.28
CA VAL A 713 33.41 29.67 1.96
C VAL A 713 34.32 28.67 2.66
N HIS A 714 34.22 28.60 3.99
CA HIS A 714 34.98 27.67 4.81
C HIS A 714 34.15 26.38 5.01
N LEU A 715 34.73 25.26 4.58
CA LEU A 715 34.13 23.93 4.52
C LEU A 715 34.87 22.96 5.44
N GLU A 716 34.14 22.06 6.10
CA GLU A 716 34.71 20.93 6.85
C GLU A 716 34.17 19.61 6.27
N LYS A 717 35.06 18.67 5.96
CA LYS A 717 34.69 17.30 5.55
C LYS A 717 34.34 16.48 6.80
N VAL A 718 33.06 16.18 6.98
CA VAL A 718 32.49 15.56 8.20
C VAL A 718 33.20 14.25 8.58
N ASP A 719 33.59 13.44 7.60
CA ASP A 719 34.22 12.13 7.82
C ASP A 719 35.70 12.20 8.27
N SER A 720 36.31 13.40 8.29
CA SER A 720 37.75 13.57 8.53
C SER A 720 38.15 14.76 9.41
N GLY A 721 37.27 15.75 9.57
CA GLY A 721 37.61 17.02 10.22
C GLY A 721 38.55 17.92 9.40
N GLU A 722 38.86 17.57 8.14
CA GLU A 722 39.67 18.40 7.25
C GLU A 722 38.89 19.68 6.89
N VAL A 723 39.49 20.84 7.17
CA VAL A 723 38.91 22.16 6.87
C VAL A 723 39.61 22.77 5.65
N GLU A 724 38.83 23.23 4.68
CA GLU A 724 39.30 23.90 3.47
C GLU A 724 38.52 25.19 3.18
N SER A 725 39.18 26.20 2.60
CA SER A 725 38.53 27.39 2.05
C SER A 725 38.33 27.24 0.54
N ARG A 726 37.17 27.66 0.02
CA ARG A 726 36.92 27.74 -1.44
C ARG A 726 36.33 29.10 -1.84
N PRO A 727 36.81 29.72 -2.93
CA PRO A 727 36.26 30.98 -3.44
C PRO A 727 34.99 30.75 -4.28
N PHE A 728 34.04 31.69 -4.20
CA PHE A 728 32.80 31.72 -5.01
C PHE A 728 32.40 33.16 -5.35
N ASP A 729 31.87 33.40 -6.55
CA ASP A 729 31.44 34.74 -6.97
C ASP A 729 30.17 35.21 -6.24
N LYS A 730 29.24 34.28 -5.97
CA LYS A 730 27.93 34.53 -5.35
C LYS A 730 27.50 33.36 -4.46
N VAL A 731 26.73 33.64 -3.41
CA VAL A 731 26.30 32.66 -2.39
C VAL A 731 24.80 32.72 -2.11
N VAL A 732 24.17 31.56 -1.90
CA VAL A 732 22.76 31.45 -1.50
C VAL A 732 22.65 30.51 -0.30
N PHE A 733 22.07 31.01 0.79
CA PHE A 733 21.94 30.25 2.04
C PHE A 733 20.60 29.51 2.04
N CYS A 734 20.66 28.18 2.00
CA CYS A 734 19.49 27.29 1.85
C CYS A 734 19.30 26.31 3.03
N HIS A 735 20.02 26.47 4.15
CA HIS A 735 19.97 25.58 5.31
C HIS A 735 18.66 25.64 6.13
N GLY A 736 17.73 26.51 5.75
CA GLY A 736 16.39 26.60 6.34
C GLY A 736 16.31 27.36 7.67
N TYR A 737 15.08 27.70 8.05
CA TYR A 737 14.76 28.52 9.23
C TYR A 737 14.37 27.70 10.48
N GLN A 738 14.33 26.37 10.39
CA GLN A 738 13.92 25.46 11.47
C GLN A 738 15.09 24.66 12.05
N THR A 739 16.25 25.31 12.22
CA THR A 739 17.52 24.65 12.56
C THR A 739 17.81 24.66 14.06
N GLN A 740 17.76 25.83 14.71
CA GLN A 740 18.04 25.96 16.14
C GLN A 740 16.79 25.69 16.97
N LYS A 741 16.77 24.64 17.79
CA LYS A 741 15.68 24.35 18.74
C LYS A 741 15.49 25.46 19.77
N VAL A 742 14.24 25.84 20.03
CA VAL A 742 13.88 26.76 21.12
C VAL A 742 13.63 25.93 22.38
N MET A 743 14.58 25.96 23.32
CA MET A 743 14.41 25.39 24.66
C MET A 743 14.16 26.53 25.66
N PRO A 744 12.93 26.77 26.14
CA PRO A 744 12.70 27.64 27.28
C PRO A 744 13.31 27.04 28.55
N THR A 745 13.82 27.88 29.44
CA THR A 745 14.26 27.48 30.78
C THR A 745 13.21 27.92 31.80
N PHE A 746 12.86 27.01 32.72
CA PHE A 746 11.93 27.27 33.82
C PHE A 746 12.67 27.20 35.16
N PRO A 747 12.20 27.90 36.22
CA PRO A 747 12.78 27.76 37.56
C PRO A 747 12.69 26.31 38.06
N GLY A 748 13.72 25.81 38.76
CA GLY A 748 13.75 24.46 39.31
C GLY A 748 13.98 23.35 38.28
N GLN A 749 14.11 23.68 36.98
CA GLN A 749 14.28 22.68 35.92
C GLN A 749 15.58 21.87 36.09
N GLU A 750 16.59 22.48 36.71
CA GLU A 750 17.87 21.88 37.08
C GLU A 750 17.77 20.80 38.18
N THR A 751 16.63 20.67 38.88
CA THR A 751 16.39 19.64 39.90
C THR A 751 15.38 18.57 39.46
N TYR A 752 14.93 18.61 38.21
CA TYR A 752 13.99 17.64 37.64
C TYR A 752 14.73 16.38 37.16
N GLU A 753 14.28 15.22 37.64
CA GLU A 753 14.87 13.89 37.39
C GLU A 753 14.24 13.18 36.18
N GLY A 754 13.16 13.73 35.62
CA GLY A 754 12.56 13.24 34.38
C GLY A 754 13.30 13.72 33.12
N GLU A 755 13.02 13.07 31.99
CA GLU A 755 13.64 13.42 30.71
C GLU A 755 13.06 14.72 30.12
N ILE A 756 13.90 15.63 29.63
CA ILE A 756 13.45 16.81 28.86
C ILE A 756 14.13 16.82 27.49
N ILE A 757 13.33 16.73 26.42
CA ILE A 757 13.81 16.77 25.02
C ILE A 757 13.08 17.81 24.19
N HIS A 758 13.69 18.25 23.08
CA HIS A 758 12.96 18.91 22.01
C HIS A 758 12.36 17.89 21.03
N SER A 759 11.29 18.23 20.33
CA SER A 759 10.73 17.42 19.24
C SER A 759 11.76 17.05 18.15
N GLN A 760 12.79 17.89 17.94
CA GLN A 760 13.94 17.62 17.05
C GLN A 760 14.73 16.34 17.44
N GLN A 761 14.61 15.88 18.70
CA GLN A 761 15.27 14.67 19.23
C GLN A 761 14.35 13.44 19.25
N TYR A 762 13.04 13.60 19.05
CA TYR A 762 12.09 12.48 19.00
C TYR A 762 12.35 11.58 17.78
N ARG A 763 12.32 10.25 17.95
CA ARG A 763 12.61 9.29 16.85
C ARG A 763 11.62 8.11 16.74
N GLY A 764 10.78 7.92 17.75
CA GLY A 764 9.82 6.81 17.84
C GLY A 764 9.06 6.92 19.18
N SER A 765 7.99 6.14 19.34
CA SER A 765 7.14 6.17 20.54
C SER A 765 7.56 5.15 21.61
N GLU A 766 8.37 4.15 21.24
CA GLU A 766 8.83 3.05 22.09
C GLU A 766 9.52 3.51 23.39
N PRO A 767 10.33 4.60 23.42
CA PRO A 767 10.94 5.11 24.66
C PRO A 767 9.93 5.67 25.68
N TYR A 768 8.63 5.74 25.35
CA TYR A 768 7.56 6.27 26.20
C TYR A 768 6.57 5.21 26.68
N GLN A 769 6.85 3.92 26.45
CA GLN A 769 6.06 2.82 27.01
C GLN A 769 5.89 2.98 28.53
N ASP A 770 4.64 2.91 29.00
CA ASP A 770 4.21 2.99 30.40
C ASP A 770 4.60 4.29 31.17
N LYS A 771 5.13 5.30 30.47
CA LYS A 771 5.53 6.60 31.05
C LYS A 771 4.38 7.60 31.16
N THR A 772 4.50 8.53 32.10
CA THR A 772 3.74 9.79 32.10
C THR A 772 4.46 10.84 31.23
N VAL A 773 3.80 11.36 30.18
CA VAL A 773 4.40 12.28 29.21
C VAL A 773 3.67 13.62 29.14
N VAL A 774 4.40 14.73 29.24
CA VAL A 774 3.88 16.10 29.04
C VAL A 774 4.45 16.70 27.76
N PHE A 775 3.60 16.99 26.78
CA PHE A 775 3.99 17.83 25.63
C PHE A 775 3.93 19.31 26.03
N LEU A 776 5.06 20.02 25.94
CA LEU A 776 5.11 21.47 26.15
C LEU A 776 4.90 22.20 24.82
N GLY A 777 3.74 22.84 24.68
CA GLY A 777 3.31 23.59 23.50
C GLY A 777 2.15 22.93 22.77
N LEU A 778 1.27 23.77 22.22
CA LEU A 778 0.16 23.36 21.35
C LEU A 778 0.46 23.85 19.92
N SER A 779 0.90 22.92 19.07
CA SER A 779 1.36 23.16 17.70
C SER A 779 1.04 21.97 16.79
N THR A 780 1.24 22.10 15.48
CA THR A 780 1.06 20.96 14.55
C THR A 780 2.03 19.81 14.85
N THR A 781 3.24 20.08 15.33
CA THR A 781 4.16 19.03 15.82
C THR A 781 3.62 18.30 17.05
N THR A 782 2.77 18.95 17.84
CA THR A 782 2.05 18.30 18.95
C THR A 782 0.91 17.42 18.41
N ASP A 783 0.16 17.92 17.43
CA ASP A 783 -0.93 17.21 16.72
C ASP A 783 -0.44 15.94 16.02
N GLU A 784 0.82 15.92 15.57
CA GLU A 784 1.43 14.79 14.86
C GLU A 784 2.17 13.81 15.79
N LEU A 785 2.76 14.27 16.90
CA LEU A 785 3.51 13.39 17.82
C LEU A 785 2.68 12.80 18.97
N ALA A 786 1.70 13.51 19.53
CA ALA A 786 0.95 13.01 20.68
C ALA A 786 0.12 11.75 20.36
N PRO A 787 -0.58 11.64 19.20
CA PRO A 787 -1.31 10.42 18.83
C PRO A 787 -0.42 9.18 18.65
N LEU A 788 0.89 9.34 18.44
CA LEU A 788 1.84 8.23 18.36
C LEU A 788 2.31 7.76 19.73
N VAL A 789 2.25 8.62 20.75
CA VAL A 789 2.67 8.34 22.13
C VAL A 789 1.51 7.86 23.00
N ILE A 790 0.28 8.35 22.75
CA ILE A 790 -0.93 7.95 23.49
C ILE A 790 -1.16 6.42 23.57
N PRO A 791 -0.94 5.61 22.53
CA PRO A 791 -1.18 4.16 22.60
C PRO A 791 -0.18 3.36 23.46
N VAL A 792 0.96 3.97 23.85
CA VAL A 792 2.03 3.30 24.60
C VAL A 792 2.30 3.93 25.97
N ALA A 793 2.01 5.21 26.15
CA ALA A 793 2.23 5.92 27.40
C ALA A 793 1.11 5.67 28.42
N LYS A 794 1.48 5.54 29.70
CA LYS A 794 0.55 5.43 30.84
C LYS A 794 -0.42 6.62 30.92
N LYS A 795 0.07 7.83 30.62
CA LYS A 795 -0.77 9.03 30.50
C LYS A 795 -0.09 10.12 29.68
N VAL A 796 -0.85 10.83 28.84
CA VAL A 796 -0.35 11.94 28.03
C VAL A 796 -1.07 13.25 28.37
N TYR A 797 -0.29 14.31 28.51
CA TYR A 797 -0.74 15.68 28.76
C TYR A 797 -0.20 16.65 27.71
N VAL A 798 -0.87 17.79 27.51
CA VAL A 798 -0.37 18.90 26.70
C VAL A 798 -0.49 20.24 27.45
N SER A 799 0.66 20.80 27.82
CA SER A 799 0.78 22.09 28.49
C SER A 799 0.85 23.24 27.49
N HIS A 800 -0.01 24.25 27.62
CA HIS A 800 0.04 25.41 26.72
C HIS A 800 -0.49 26.71 27.33
N ARG A 801 0.15 27.82 26.95
CA ARG A 801 -0.16 29.20 27.38
C ARG A 801 -1.19 29.95 26.52
N SER A 802 -1.65 29.33 25.44
CA SER A 802 -2.57 29.93 24.46
C SER A 802 -3.21 28.85 23.60
N GLY A 803 -4.47 29.01 23.23
CA GLY A 803 -5.17 28.10 22.32
C GLY A 803 -4.65 28.12 20.88
N GLN A 804 -5.21 27.27 20.01
CA GLN A 804 -4.91 27.21 18.58
C GLN A 804 -6.19 27.18 17.73
N ILE A 805 -6.04 27.49 16.45
CA ILE A 805 -7.14 27.58 15.49
C ILE A 805 -7.38 26.18 14.92
N VAL A 806 -8.57 25.63 15.19
CA VAL A 806 -8.90 24.23 14.93
C VAL A 806 -9.56 24.12 13.55
N ILE A 807 -9.00 23.37 12.59
CA ILE A 807 -9.56 23.30 11.22
C ILE A 807 -9.29 21.91 10.61
N LYS A 808 -10.33 21.23 10.10
CA LYS A 808 -10.18 20.01 9.30
C LYS A 808 -9.24 20.23 8.10
N ARG A 809 -8.35 19.27 7.85
CA ARG A 809 -7.52 19.18 6.62
C ARG A 809 -8.36 19.12 5.33
N VAL A 810 -9.65 18.72 5.40
CA VAL A 810 -10.65 18.75 4.30
C VAL A 810 -11.95 19.43 4.76
N ARG A 811 -12.52 20.36 3.97
CA ARG A 811 -13.76 21.09 4.27
C ARG A 811 -14.67 21.24 3.05
N LYS A 812 -15.97 20.95 3.22
CA LYS A 812 -16.97 20.89 2.13
C LYS A 812 -16.56 19.91 1.01
N GLY A 813 -16.00 18.76 1.40
CA GLY A 813 -15.38 17.79 0.49
C GLY A 813 -14.02 18.23 -0.07
N ARG A 814 -13.73 19.54 -0.11
CA ARG A 814 -12.50 20.06 -0.72
C ARG A 814 -11.33 20.15 0.26
N PRO A 815 -10.11 19.89 -0.21
CA PRO A 815 -8.91 20.56 0.27
C PRO A 815 -9.13 21.99 0.81
N THR A 816 -8.70 22.25 2.05
CA THR A 816 -9.02 23.49 2.79
C THR A 816 -8.28 24.73 2.25
N ASP A 817 -7.02 24.60 1.84
CA ASP A 817 -6.24 25.69 1.23
C ASP A 817 -6.69 26.04 -0.18
N LEU A 818 -7.11 25.05 -0.99
CA LEU A 818 -7.67 25.26 -2.34
C LEU A 818 -9.02 26.01 -2.32
N LEU A 819 -9.59 26.30 -1.14
CA LEU A 819 -10.68 27.28 -0.96
C LEU A 819 -10.17 28.74 -0.97
N VAL A 820 -8.88 28.98 -1.18
CA VAL A 820 -8.25 30.30 -1.33
C VAL A 820 -7.75 30.48 -2.75
N SER A 821 -8.65 30.87 -3.65
CA SER A 821 -8.28 31.20 -5.03
C SER A 821 -7.40 32.45 -5.12
N TRP A 822 -6.70 32.62 -6.24
CA TRP A 822 -5.83 33.78 -6.49
C TRP A 822 -6.57 35.12 -6.34
N ARG A 823 -7.81 35.22 -6.86
CA ARG A 823 -8.66 36.42 -6.69
C ARG A 823 -8.90 36.71 -5.21
N ARG A 824 -9.20 35.68 -4.41
CA ARG A 824 -9.44 35.83 -2.98
C ARG A 824 -8.16 36.32 -2.29
N ARG A 825 -6.99 35.78 -2.66
CA ARG A 825 -5.69 36.27 -2.17
C ARG A 825 -5.47 37.74 -2.51
N GLN A 826 -5.61 38.15 -3.78
CA GLN A 826 -5.48 39.54 -4.21
C GLN A 826 -6.40 40.48 -3.41
N ILE A 827 -7.67 40.10 -3.20
CA ILE A 827 -8.62 40.88 -2.39
C ILE A 827 -8.13 40.99 -0.95
N THR A 828 -7.72 39.89 -0.31
CA THR A 828 -7.23 39.93 1.08
C THR A 828 -5.94 40.75 1.22
N GLN A 829 -5.04 40.73 0.22
CA GLN A 829 -3.84 41.56 0.18
C GLN A 829 -4.17 43.05 0.02
N TRP A 830 -5.15 43.38 -0.83
CA TRP A 830 -5.64 44.76 -0.97
C TRP A 830 -6.31 45.29 0.30
N ILE A 831 -7.17 44.49 0.96
CA ILE A 831 -7.76 44.86 2.26
C ILE A 831 -6.67 44.96 3.34
N ALA A 832 -5.67 44.07 3.35
CA ALA A 832 -4.55 44.15 4.29
C ALA A 832 -3.69 45.42 4.10
N ARG A 833 -3.53 45.88 2.84
CA ARG A 833 -2.80 47.11 2.50
C ARG A 833 -3.58 48.38 2.86
N CYS A 834 -4.86 48.45 2.50
CA CYS A 834 -5.66 49.67 2.64
C CYS A 834 -6.41 49.77 3.97
N TYR A 835 -6.79 48.63 4.58
CA TYR A 835 -7.65 48.55 5.77
C TYR A 835 -7.15 47.46 6.76
N PRO A 836 -5.89 47.52 7.25
CA PRO A 836 -5.27 46.45 8.03
C PRO A 836 -6.03 46.07 9.32
N ASN A 837 -6.71 47.03 9.96
CA ASN A 837 -7.54 46.74 11.14
C ASN A 837 -8.80 45.94 10.78
N CYS A 838 -9.46 46.28 9.67
CA CYS A 838 -10.61 45.54 9.15
C CYS A 838 -10.21 44.12 8.73
N TRP A 839 -9.04 43.97 8.07
CA TRP A 839 -8.48 42.65 7.76
C TRP A 839 -8.25 41.81 9.03
N ARG A 840 -7.64 42.39 10.07
CA ARG A 840 -7.40 41.72 11.36
C ARG A 840 -8.70 41.23 12.01
N MET A 841 -9.77 42.03 11.96
CA MET A 841 -11.10 41.65 12.46
C MET A 841 -11.72 40.51 11.64
N VAL A 842 -11.76 40.65 10.31
CA VAL A 842 -12.34 39.63 9.40
C VAL A 842 -11.61 38.29 9.50
N ALA A 843 -10.27 38.31 9.57
CA ALA A 843 -9.46 37.10 9.70
C ALA A 843 -9.65 36.42 11.07
N GLY A 844 -9.73 37.20 12.16
CA GLY A 844 -10.01 36.67 13.50
C GLY A 844 -11.40 36.07 13.65
N TRP A 845 -12.44 36.78 13.16
CA TRP A 845 -13.81 36.26 13.11
C TRP A 845 -13.92 35.00 12.25
N GLY A 846 -13.26 35.00 11.08
CA GLY A 846 -13.17 33.83 10.20
C GLY A 846 -12.57 32.62 10.92
N ALA A 847 -11.40 32.77 11.56
CA ALA A 847 -10.76 31.67 12.31
C ALA A 847 -11.63 31.11 13.44
N LYS A 848 -12.39 31.97 14.15
CA LYS A 848 -13.35 31.52 15.18
C LYS A 848 -14.50 30.73 14.56
N LEU A 849 -15.07 31.22 13.46
CA LEU A 849 -16.11 30.52 12.71
C LEU A 849 -15.62 29.16 12.18
N LEU A 850 -14.38 29.06 11.70
CA LEU A 850 -13.79 27.79 11.24
C LEU A 850 -13.60 26.78 12.39
N SER A 851 -13.14 27.25 13.55
CA SER A 851 -12.96 26.42 14.75
C SER A 851 -14.29 25.86 15.24
N ASN A 852 -15.32 26.71 15.34
CA ASN A 852 -16.66 26.31 15.74
C ASN A 852 -17.31 25.35 14.71
N GLN A 853 -17.04 25.53 13.41
CA GLN A 853 -17.56 24.65 12.34
C GLN A 853 -16.99 23.24 12.37
N TYR A 854 -15.73 23.06 12.79
CA TYR A 854 -15.13 21.73 12.84
C TYR A 854 -15.68 20.91 14.01
N ALA A 855 -15.65 21.47 15.22
CA ALA A 855 -16.01 20.74 16.44
C ALA A 855 -17.53 20.61 16.67
N GLU A 856 -18.39 20.92 15.70
CA GLU A 856 -19.87 20.91 15.84
C GLU A 856 -20.39 21.80 17.00
N GLY A 857 -19.61 22.81 17.39
CA GLY A 857 -19.84 23.62 18.60
C GLY A 857 -19.38 22.98 19.93
N LYS A 858 -18.94 21.72 19.92
CA LYS A 858 -18.51 20.91 21.09
C LYS A 858 -17.03 21.09 21.45
N ILE A 859 -16.50 22.33 21.43
CA ILE A 859 -15.17 22.61 22.02
C ILE A 859 -15.36 22.82 23.52
N ASP A 860 -14.88 21.90 24.34
CA ASP A 860 -14.89 22.08 25.79
C ASP A 860 -13.97 23.26 26.18
N PRO A 861 -14.46 24.25 26.96
CA PRO A 861 -13.61 25.31 27.52
C PRO A 861 -12.37 24.79 28.29
N ALA A 862 -12.46 23.62 28.93
CA ALA A 862 -11.36 22.98 29.66
C ALA A 862 -10.16 22.61 28.77
N TRP A 863 -10.37 22.36 27.48
CA TRP A 863 -9.27 22.15 26.52
C TRP A 863 -8.52 23.45 26.17
N ARG A 864 -9.04 24.62 26.57
CA ARG A 864 -8.47 25.98 26.37
C ARG A 864 -8.14 26.36 24.92
N LEU A 865 -8.67 25.66 23.92
CA LEU A 865 -8.39 25.90 22.50
C LEU A 865 -8.88 27.26 22.00
N GLY A 866 -9.97 27.79 22.56
CA GLY A 866 -10.64 29.01 22.09
C GLY A 866 -9.86 30.32 22.26
N GLN A 867 -8.81 30.35 23.09
CA GLN A 867 -7.98 31.55 23.33
C GLN A 867 -6.77 31.60 22.38
N PHE A 868 -7.02 31.58 21.07
CA PHE A 868 -5.97 31.60 20.05
C PHE A 868 -5.55 33.01 19.63
N ARG A 869 -4.32 33.15 19.15
CA ARG A 869 -3.79 34.41 18.58
C ARG A 869 -4.41 34.75 17.23
N ASN A 870 -4.48 36.04 16.90
CA ASN A 870 -5.02 36.47 15.61
C ASN A 870 -4.17 35.93 14.44
N PRO A 871 -4.77 35.31 13.41
CA PRO A 871 -4.05 34.66 12.32
C PRO A 871 -3.25 35.63 11.42
N THR A 872 -3.43 36.96 11.57
CA THR A 872 -2.63 37.98 10.87
C THR A 872 -1.31 38.31 11.57
N LEU A 873 -1.07 37.82 12.80
CA LEU A 873 0.13 38.08 13.62
C LEU A 873 0.93 36.80 13.93
N LYS A 874 0.30 35.63 13.82
CA LYS A 874 0.97 34.33 13.87
C LYS A 874 0.18 33.38 12.99
N LEU A 875 0.84 32.65 12.09
CA LEU A 875 0.16 31.66 11.27
C LEU A 875 -0.48 30.57 12.17
N PRO A 876 -1.71 30.13 11.87
CA PRO A 876 -2.39 29.11 12.65
C PRO A 876 -1.60 27.80 12.62
N GLY A 877 -1.23 27.30 13.80
CA GLY A 877 -0.94 25.88 13.96
C GLY A 877 -2.26 25.14 13.77
N LEU A 878 -2.26 24.18 12.85
CA LEU A 878 -3.45 23.42 12.48
C LEU A 878 -3.43 22.14 13.31
N ILE A 879 -4.49 21.95 14.08
CA ILE A 879 -4.69 20.81 14.97
C ILE A 879 -6.03 20.15 14.63
N GLN A 880 -6.03 18.82 14.50
CA GLN A 880 -7.21 18.00 14.26
C GLN A 880 -7.09 16.59 14.86
N HIS A 881 -5.89 16.02 14.94
CA HIS A 881 -5.66 14.69 15.48
C HIS A 881 -5.73 14.68 17.02
N LEU A 882 -5.50 15.82 17.70
CA LEU A 882 -5.72 15.92 19.15
C LEU A 882 -7.20 15.93 19.57
N ILE A 883 -8.15 16.27 18.69
CA ILE A 883 -9.55 16.50 19.10
C ILE A 883 -10.25 15.24 19.60
N PRO A 884 -10.16 14.06 18.94
CA PRO A 884 -10.68 12.81 19.48
C PRO A 884 -10.08 12.47 20.85
N HIS A 885 -8.77 12.65 21.02
CA HIS A 885 -8.07 12.34 22.26
C HIS A 885 -8.41 13.27 23.44
N PHE A 886 -8.87 14.50 23.15
CA PHE A 886 -9.47 15.37 24.15
C PHE A 886 -10.93 15.00 24.49
N GLN A 887 -11.62 14.28 23.60
CA GLN A 887 -13.00 13.82 23.78
C GLN A 887 -13.09 12.48 24.51
N ASP A 888 -12.19 11.54 24.23
CA ASP A 888 -12.07 10.25 24.93
C ASP A 888 -11.34 10.35 26.28
N GLY A 889 -10.65 11.47 26.54
CA GLY A 889 -9.93 11.76 27.77
C GLY A 889 -8.54 11.14 27.87
N SER A 890 -8.05 10.45 26.83
CA SER A 890 -6.67 9.92 26.75
C SER A 890 -5.64 11.04 26.86
N LEU A 891 -5.88 12.17 26.18
CA LEU A 891 -5.09 13.39 26.26
C LEU A 891 -5.71 14.43 27.20
N THR A 892 -4.92 14.99 28.10
CA THR A 892 -5.39 16.02 29.05
C THR A 892 -4.67 17.35 28.83
N SER A 893 -5.44 18.44 28.67
CA SER A 893 -4.87 19.79 28.51
C SER A 893 -4.46 20.37 29.87
N LEU A 894 -3.27 20.98 29.95
CA LEU A 894 -2.74 21.69 31.11
C LEU A 894 -2.42 23.16 30.78
N HIS A 895 -2.34 24.01 31.81
CA HIS A 895 -1.84 25.39 31.70
C HIS A 895 -0.34 25.43 31.31
N GLY A 896 0.26 26.61 31.14
CA GLY A 896 1.71 26.72 30.96
C GLY A 896 2.47 26.19 32.18
N ILE A 897 3.67 25.63 31.97
CA ILE A 897 4.57 25.29 33.07
C ILE A 897 5.02 26.60 33.74
N LYS A 898 4.89 26.66 35.07
CA LYS A 898 5.29 27.79 35.92
C LYS A 898 6.69 27.56 36.50
N ARG A 899 6.94 26.35 37.02
CA ARG A 899 8.24 25.86 37.48
C ARG A 899 8.25 24.35 37.63
N PHE A 900 9.43 23.77 37.75
CA PHE A 900 9.61 22.41 38.27
C PHE A 900 9.80 22.47 39.79
N LEU A 901 9.44 21.40 40.50
CA LEU A 901 9.50 21.34 41.97
C LEU A 901 10.63 20.44 42.51
N GLY A 902 11.39 19.81 41.62
CA GLY A 902 12.32 18.73 41.93
C GLY A 902 11.70 17.34 41.73
N GLY A 903 12.56 16.30 41.68
CA GLY A 903 12.10 14.94 41.42
C GLY A 903 11.38 14.85 40.07
N LYS A 904 10.18 14.29 40.04
CA LYS A 904 9.34 14.19 38.83
C LYS A 904 8.13 15.15 38.83
N SER A 905 8.17 16.22 39.61
CA SER A 905 7.02 17.08 39.90
C SER A 905 7.07 18.44 39.19
N ILE A 906 5.94 18.86 38.61
CA ILE A 906 5.80 20.09 37.81
C ILE A 906 4.62 20.94 38.31
N GLU A 907 4.84 22.25 38.50
CA GLU A 907 3.78 23.22 38.83
C GLU A 907 3.40 24.05 37.59
N PHE A 908 2.10 24.24 37.38
CA PHE A 908 1.53 24.98 36.25
C PHE A 908 0.99 26.37 36.67
N GLU A 909 0.72 27.24 35.70
CA GLU A 909 0.33 28.65 35.93
C GLU A 909 -0.97 28.83 36.75
N ASP A 910 -1.87 27.85 36.71
CA ASP A 910 -3.11 27.79 37.49
C ASP A 910 -2.92 27.31 38.93
N GLY A 911 -1.71 26.87 39.30
CA GLY A 911 -1.41 26.24 40.59
C GLY A 911 -1.67 24.74 40.64
N THR A 912 -2.05 24.11 39.51
CA THR A 912 -2.06 22.64 39.40
C THR A 912 -0.64 22.13 39.57
N VAL A 913 -0.48 21.02 40.29
CA VAL A 913 0.77 20.24 40.38
C VAL A 913 0.52 18.87 39.76
N LEU A 914 1.49 18.38 38.99
CA LEU A 914 1.51 17.02 38.47
C LEU A 914 2.81 16.35 38.90
N ASP A 915 2.67 15.28 39.68
CA ASP A 915 3.75 14.39 40.12
C ASP A 915 3.93 13.22 39.14
N ASP A 916 4.96 12.40 39.34
CA ASP A 916 5.28 11.22 38.53
C ASP A 916 5.36 11.47 37.00
N VAL A 917 5.81 12.67 36.58
CA VAL A 917 6.08 12.97 35.17
C VAL A 917 7.45 12.42 34.76
N ASP A 918 7.48 11.40 33.89
CA ASP A 918 8.72 10.76 33.44
C ASP A 918 9.41 11.51 32.29
N SER A 919 8.66 12.23 31.45
CA SER A 919 9.20 12.88 30.25
C SER A 919 8.42 14.13 29.83
N VAL A 920 9.15 15.19 29.46
CA VAL A 920 8.59 16.43 28.90
C VAL A 920 9.12 16.66 27.49
N ILE A 921 8.23 16.65 26.50
CA ILE A 921 8.56 16.80 25.07
C ILE A 921 8.25 18.24 24.64
N PHE A 922 9.28 19.04 24.44
CA PHE A 922 9.16 20.43 24.02
C PHE A 922 8.83 20.52 22.52
N THR A 923 7.62 20.97 22.20
CA THR A 923 7.14 21.32 20.85
C THR A 923 7.18 22.84 20.61
N THR A 924 8.15 23.49 21.23
CA THR A 924 8.28 24.95 21.38
C THR A 924 8.79 25.66 20.12
N GLY A 925 9.34 24.92 19.17
CA GLY A 925 9.66 25.40 17.82
C GLY A 925 11.13 25.77 17.63
N TYR A 926 11.39 26.61 16.63
CA TYR A 926 12.75 26.83 16.12
C TYR A 926 13.06 28.31 15.87
N ARG A 927 14.35 28.62 15.75
CA ARG A 927 14.90 29.87 15.22
C ARG A 927 15.78 29.57 13.99
N GLY A 928 15.83 30.52 13.06
CA GLY A 928 16.74 30.47 11.92
C GLY A 928 18.18 30.78 12.35
N ASP A 929 19.13 30.03 11.80
CA ASP A 929 20.56 30.19 12.08
C ASP A 929 21.22 31.17 11.10
N PHE A 930 22.04 32.07 11.62
CA PHE A 930 22.84 33.04 10.87
C PHE A 930 24.33 33.02 11.26
N SER A 931 24.78 32.04 12.06
CA SER A 931 26.19 31.89 12.48
C SER A 931 27.14 31.72 11.29
N VAL A 932 26.69 31.00 10.26
CA VAL A 932 27.41 30.81 8.98
C VAL A 932 27.51 32.10 8.13
N ALA A 933 26.76 33.15 8.46
CA ALA A 933 26.68 34.41 7.72
C ALA A 933 26.92 35.63 8.65
N PRO A 934 28.12 35.75 9.26
CA PRO A 934 28.40 36.76 10.30
C PRO A 934 28.31 38.22 9.80
N PHE A 935 28.39 38.42 8.48
CA PHE A 935 28.24 39.72 7.80
C PHE A 935 26.77 40.20 7.69
N VAL A 936 25.78 39.42 8.12
CA VAL A 936 24.37 39.86 8.12
C VAL A 936 24.11 40.77 9.33
N GLU A 937 24.03 42.06 9.04
CA GLU A 937 23.74 43.11 10.02
C GLU A 937 22.39 42.91 10.73
N LYS A 938 22.29 43.47 11.94
CA LYS A 938 21.11 43.38 12.80
C LYS A 938 20.81 44.73 13.42
N SER A 939 19.53 45.09 13.44
CA SER A 939 19.02 46.30 14.07
C SER A 939 17.86 45.99 15.01
N THR A 940 17.66 46.84 16.01
CA THR A 940 16.54 46.75 16.94
C THR A 940 15.71 48.01 16.80
N PRO A 941 14.44 47.92 16.34
CA PRO A 941 13.53 49.06 16.29
C PRO A 941 13.44 49.77 17.64
N LYS A 942 13.44 51.11 17.61
CA LYS A 942 13.34 51.94 18.83
C LYS A 942 11.91 52.43 19.09
N SER A 943 11.03 52.29 18.10
CA SER A 943 9.63 52.70 18.19
C SER A 943 8.77 51.68 18.92
N HIS A 944 7.51 52.06 19.18
CA HIS A 944 6.44 51.19 19.70
C HIS A 944 6.76 50.43 21.01
N GLY A 945 7.86 50.74 21.70
CA GLY A 945 8.32 49.98 22.87
C GLY A 945 8.80 48.56 22.53
N TYR A 946 9.45 48.37 21.37
CA TYR A 946 9.92 47.05 20.95
C TYR A 946 10.92 46.44 21.94
N GLN A 947 10.60 45.23 22.43
CA GLN A 947 11.41 44.43 23.36
C GLN A 947 11.71 43.03 22.79
N GLY A 948 11.60 42.86 21.47
CA GLY A 948 11.96 41.61 20.80
C GLY A 948 13.46 41.49 20.53
N PRO A 949 13.89 40.34 19.95
CA PRO A 949 15.29 40.14 19.57
C PRO A 949 15.70 41.08 18.43
N PRO A 950 17.00 41.41 18.28
CA PRO A 950 17.51 42.14 17.12
C PRO A 950 17.14 41.43 15.81
N ILE A 951 16.65 42.19 14.84
CA ILE A 951 16.14 41.72 13.55
C ILE A 951 17.21 41.91 12.47
N GLN A 952 17.42 40.90 11.63
CA GLN A 952 18.35 40.96 10.50
C GLN A 952 17.95 42.06 9.50
N ARG A 953 18.94 42.82 9.00
CA ARG A 953 18.77 43.81 7.93
C ARG A 953 18.76 43.10 6.57
N LEU A 954 17.57 42.75 6.10
CA LEU A 954 17.38 42.00 4.85
C LEU A 954 16.25 42.61 4.02
N PHE A 955 16.58 43.16 2.86
CA PHE A 955 15.60 43.62 1.88
C PHE A 955 14.72 42.45 1.42
N MET A 956 13.40 42.65 1.45
CA MET A 956 12.38 41.61 1.24
C MET A 956 12.54 40.38 2.15
N ASN A 957 13.26 40.51 3.29
CA ASN A 957 13.73 39.41 4.13
C ASN A 957 14.59 38.35 3.40
N VAL A 958 15.21 38.69 2.26
CA VAL A 958 16.08 37.79 1.48
C VAL A 958 17.48 38.37 1.21
N PHE A 959 17.65 39.65 0.91
CA PHE A 959 18.96 40.19 0.50
C PHE A 959 19.59 41.10 1.57
N PRO A 960 20.83 40.87 2.02
CA PRO A 960 21.59 41.88 2.76
C PRO A 960 21.85 43.06 1.82
N PRO A 961 21.41 44.31 2.09
CA PRO A 961 21.38 45.36 1.08
C PRO A 961 22.75 45.68 0.45
N LYS A 962 23.83 45.72 1.24
CA LYS A 962 25.21 45.92 0.73
C LYS A 962 25.64 44.85 -0.31
N TYR A 963 25.12 43.62 -0.19
CA TYR A 963 25.57 42.45 -0.95
C TYR A 963 24.44 41.81 -1.79
N ALA A 964 23.36 42.54 -2.09
CA ALA A 964 22.18 42.00 -2.74
C ALA A 964 22.43 41.45 -4.16
N ASP A 965 23.50 41.93 -4.81
CA ASP A 965 23.96 41.49 -6.12
C ASP A 965 24.59 40.08 -6.11
N SER A 966 25.00 39.58 -4.94
CA SER A 966 25.91 38.44 -4.80
C SER A 966 25.60 37.53 -3.60
N CYS A 967 24.63 37.88 -2.75
CA CYS A 967 24.22 37.10 -1.60
C CYS A 967 22.69 37.09 -1.39
N ALA A 968 22.11 35.91 -1.15
CA ALA A 968 20.68 35.74 -0.84
C ALA A 968 20.42 34.74 0.31
N MET A 969 19.44 35.05 1.16
CA MET A 969 19.06 34.32 2.37
C MET A 969 17.71 33.62 2.18
N LEU A 970 17.72 32.43 1.58
CA LEU A 970 16.51 31.57 1.48
C LEU A 970 16.29 30.75 2.77
N CYS A 971 17.26 30.74 3.68
CA CYS A 971 17.19 30.19 5.03
C CYS A 971 16.33 31.02 6.00
N TYR A 972 15.68 32.12 5.55
CA TYR A 972 14.83 32.98 6.36
C TYR A 972 13.43 33.11 5.73
N SER A 973 12.37 33.01 6.53
CA SER A 973 11.02 32.62 6.05
C SER A 973 10.19 33.79 5.47
N ALA A 974 10.74 34.54 4.51
CA ALA A 974 10.08 35.69 3.88
C ALA A 974 8.66 35.39 3.34
N TYR A 975 8.40 34.17 2.85
CA TYR A 975 7.10 33.72 2.34
C TYR A 975 5.98 33.66 3.41
N GLY A 976 6.32 33.90 4.67
CA GLY A 976 5.60 33.33 5.80
C GLY A 976 5.71 31.81 5.76
N LYS A 977 4.78 31.11 6.41
CA LYS A 977 4.75 29.63 6.38
C LYS A 977 4.04 29.04 5.16
N ASN A 978 3.45 29.86 4.27
CA ASN A 978 2.69 29.39 3.10
C ASN A 978 3.59 28.76 2.03
N ASN A 979 3.03 27.84 1.23
CA ASN A 979 3.69 26.94 0.27
C ASN A 979 5.17 27.24 -0.06
N GLY A 980 6.08 26.83 0.85
CA GLY A 980 7.47 27.27 0.82
C GLY A 980 8.20 26.94 -0.49
N PHE A 981 7.94 25.78 -1.10
CA PHE A 981 8.69 25.33 -2.27
C PHE A 981 8.33 26.12 -3.54
N SER A 982 7.04 26.27 -3.87
CA SER A 982 6.65 27.00 -5.09
C SER A 982 7.06 28.48 -5.04
N PHE A 983 7.02 29.09 -3.86
CA PHE A 983 7.48 30.47 -3.69
C PHE A 983 9.01 30.59 -3.64
N SER A 984 9.72 29.55 -3.20
CA SER A 984 11.19 29.48 -3.33
C SER A 984 11.64 29.34 -4.79
N ASP A 985 10.94 28.56 -5.64
CA ASP A 985 11.23 28.52 -7.08
C ASP A 985 11.01 29.88 -7.76
N VAL A 986 9.90 30.58 -7.44
CA VAL A 986 9.68 31.94 -7.95
C VAL A 986 10.72 32.92 -7.42
N MET A 987 11.20 32.77 -6.19
CA MET A 987 12.31 33.58 -5.68
C MET A 987 13.65 33.25 -6.34
N ASN A 988 13.93 31.96 -6.62
CA ASN A 988 15.12 31.54 -7.38
C ASN A 988 15.11 32.14 -8.80
N MET A 989 13.94 32.20 -9.45
CA MET A 989 13.77 32.93 -10.71
C MET A 989 14.03 34.44 -10.53
N ALA A 990 13.55 35.06 -9.45
CA ALA A 990 13.84 36.47 -9.17
C ALA A 990 15.35 36.71 -8.97
N ILE A 991 16.01 35.95 -8.09
CA ILE A 991 17.46 36.02 -7.82
C ILE A 991 18.25 35.83 -9.13
N SER A 992 17.91 34.80 -9.91
CA SER A 992 18.55 34.53 -11.21
C SER A 992 18.35 35.67 -12.21
N ASN A 993 17.20 36.35 -12.22
CA ASN A 993 16.97 37.49 -13.11
C ASN A 993 17.72 38.75 -12.64
N LEU A 994 17.80 38.97 -11.33
CA LEU A 994 18.51 40.09 -10.73
C LEU A 994 20.02 39.98 -10.98
N TRP A 995 20.61 38.81 -10.69
CA TRP A 995 22.05 38.58 -10.83
C TRP A 995 22.53 38.41 -12.29
N ARG A 996 21.60 38.26 -13.25
CA ARG A 996 21.89 38.29 -14.70
C ARG A 996 21.60 39.64 -15.36
N GLY A 997 21.14 40.65 -14.62
CA GLY A 997 20.74 41.95 -15.18
C GLY A 997 19.46 41.91 -16.05
N VAL A 998 18.71 40.81 -16.01
CA VAL A 998 17.40 40.64 -16.68
C VAL A 998 16.28 41.37 -15.91
N SER A 999 16.55 41.74 -14.65
CA SER A 999 15.77 42.69 -13.87
C SER A 999 16.68 43.41 -12.89
N ASN A 1000 16.31 44.61 -12.47
CA ASN A 1000 17.15 45.44 -11.61
C ASN A 1000 16.75 45.26 -10.14
N LEU A 1001 17.77 45.24 -9.28
CA LEU A 1001 17.62 45.57 -7.86
C LEU A 1001 17.27 47.07 -7.71
N PRO A 1002 16.65 47.48 -6.60
CA PRO A 1002 16.63 48.89 -6.18
C PRO A 1002 18.06 49.38 -5.86
N SER A 1003 18.23 50.68 -5.62
CA SER A 1003 19.48 51.21 -5.05
C SER A 1003 19.72 50.68 -3.64
N TYR A 1004 20.95 50.83 -3.14
CA TYR A 1004 21.29 50.48 -1.76
C TYR A 1004 20.42 51.25 -0.76
N GLU A 1005 20.22 52.54 -1.01
CA GLU A 1005 19.42 53.46 -0.21
C GLU A 1005 17.93 53.07 -0.23
N GLU A 1006 17.37 52.73 -1.40
CA GLU A 1006 15.99 52.23 -1.53
C GLU A 1006 15.78 50.90 -0.77
N MET A 1007 16.79 50.03 -0.75
CA MET A 1007 16.74 48.76 -0.01
C MET A 1007 16.83 48.97 1.51
N GLU A 1008 17.73 49.84 1.99
CA GLU A 1008 17.85 50.17 3.42
C GLU A 1008 16.61 50.93 3.93
N GLU A 1009 16.05 51.87 3.17
CA GLU A 1009 14.81 52.56 3.55
C GLU A 1009 13.64 51.56 3.68
N TRP A 1010 13.53 50.60 2.74
CA TRP A 1010 12.52 49.55 2.85
C TRP A 1010 12.76 48.66 4.08
N VAL A 1011 14.01 48.33 4.42
CA VAL A 1011 14.35 47.54 5.63
C VAL A 1011 13.89 48.26 6.89
N ASP A 1012 14.17 49.55 7.05
CA ASP A 1012 13.75 50.30 8.23
C ASP A 1012 12.22 50.46 8.29
N GLN A 1013 11.57 50.82 7.18
CA GLN A 1013 10.10 50.84 7.09
C GLN A 1013 9.45 49.46 7.40
N HIS A 1014 10.14 48.36 7.08
CA HIS A 1014 9.67 47.01 7.36
C HIS A 1014 9.86 46.62 8.83
N GLN A 1015 11.03 46.87 9.43
CA GLN A 1015 11.27 46.57 10.84
C GLN A 1015 10.37 47.43 11.76
N GLU A 1016 10.10 48.69 11.39
CA GLU A 1016 9.11 49.54 12.06
C GLU A 1016 7.68 48.96 12.00
N TRP A 1017 7.29 48.35 10.87
CA TRP A 1017 6.03 47.61 10.74
C TRP A 1017 6.02 46.32 11.59
N VAL A 1018 7.15 45.63 11.75
CA VAL A 1018 7.27 44.49 12.69
C VAL A 1018 7.11 44.97 14.13
N ALA A 1019 7.75 46.07 14.52
CA ALA A 1019 7.64 46.66 15.85
C ALA A 1019 6.20 47.08 16.20
N ALA A 1020 5.50 47.72 15.25
CA ALA A 1020 4.10 48.07 15.41
C ALA A 1020 3.16 46.85 15.57
N ASN A 1021 3.54 45.67 15.09
CA ASN A 1021 2.80 44.44 15.32
C ASN A 1021 3.22 43.74 16.63
N TRP A 1022 4.50 43.77 17.00
CA TRP A 1022 5.01 43.27 18.28
C TRP A 1022 4.36 43.98 19.48
N ALA A 1023 4.17 45.30 19.40
CA ALA A 1023 3.49 46.07 20.44
C ALA A 1023 2.00 45.72 20.63
N ARG A 1024 1.42 44.90 19.72
CA ARG A 1024 0.05 44.38 19.81
C ARG A 1024 0.00 42.90 20.24
N GLU A 1025 1.06 42.15 19.95
CA GLU A 1025 1.27 40.75 20.32
C GLU A 1025 2.79 40.54 20.49
N PRO A 1026 3.34 40.52 21.72
CA PRO A 1026 4.79 40.46 22.00
C PRO A 1026 5.51 39.15 21.61
N HIS A 1027 4.96 38.43 20.64
CA HIS A 1027 5.43 37.17 20.09
C HIS A 1027 5.00 36.99 18.62
N VAL A 1028 4.93 38.09 17.86
CA VAL A 1028 4.81 38.08 16.39
C VAL A 1028 6.06 37.43 15.77
N ASP A 1029 5.90 36.76 14.64
CA ASP A 1029 7.03 36.16 13.91
C ASP A 1029 7.82 37.25 13.16
N VAL A 1030 9.04 37.52 13.62
CA VAL A 1030 9.93 38.57 13.09
C VAL A 1030 10.48 38.29 11.68
N SER A 1031 10.20 37.11 11.11
CA SER A 1031 10.51 36.79 9.71
C SER A 1031 9.37 37.15 8.73
N MET A 1032 8.19 37.52 9.23
CA MET A 1032 7.04 37.89 8.39
C MET A 1032 7.29 39.17 7.59
N VAL A 1033 7.11 39.11 6.26
CA VAL A 1033 7.03 40.30 5.39
C VAL A 1033 5.58 40.73 5.14
N LYS A 1034 5.43 41.98 4.72
CA LYS A 1034 4.18 42.52 4.14
C LYS A 1034 3.86 41.80 2.82
N GLN A 1035 3.03 40.77 2.84
CA GLN A 1035 2.73 39.93 1.67
C GLN A 1035 2.18 40.70 0.45
N TYR A 1036 1.54 41.86 0.67
CA TYR A 1036 1.00 42.75 -0.37
C TYR A 1036 2.06 43.68 -1.03
N GLU A 1037 3.29 43.68 -0.53
CA GLU A 1037 4.47 44.28 -1.18
C GLU A 1037 5.35 43.16 -1.77
N PHE A 1038 5.64 42.13 -0.96
CA PHE A 1038 6.56 41.04 -1.31
C PHE A 1038 6.10 40.21 -2.51
N GLN A 1039 4.85 39.69 -2.53
CA GLN A 1039 4.43 38.80 -3.62
C GLN A 1039 4.41 39.52 -4.97
N PRO A 1040 3.85 40.74 -5.12
CA PRO A 1040 3.95 41.49 -6.38
C PRO A 1040 5.39 41.73 -6.83
N TRP A 1041 6.28 42.17 -5.93
CA TRP A 1041 7.70 42.41 -6.24
C TRP A 1041 8.38 41.12 -6.73
N MET A 1042 8.22 40.02 -6.01
CA MET A 1042 8.81 38.72 -6.34
C MET A 1042 8.31 38.21 -7.70
N HIS A 1043 7.00 38.29 -7.97
CA HIS A 1043 6.41 37.89 -9.24
C HIS A 1043 6.86 38.75 -10.43
N GLU A 1044 7.15 40.03 -10.21
CA GLU A 1044 7.63 41.01 -11.20
C GLU A 1044 9.11 40.79 -11.55
N LYS A 1045 9.99 40.60 -10.54
CA LYS A 1045 11.42 40.31 -10.77
C LYS A 1045 11.62 38.91 -11.38
N ALA A 1046 10.85 37.91 -10.93
CA ALA A 1046 10.83 36.58 -11.55
C ALA A 1046 10.24 36.56 -12.97
N GLY A 1047 9.49 37.59 -13.37
CA GLY A 1047 8.86 37.66 -14.68
C GLY A 1047 7.73 36.63 -14.88
N THR A 1048 6.99 36.32 -13.82
CA THR A 1048 5.94 35.29 -13.87
C THR A 1048 4.68 35.71 -14.64
N GLY A 1049 4.46 37.01 -14.83
CA GLY A 1049 3.32 37.59 -15.55
C GLY A 1049 2.01 37.66 -14.75
N MET A 1050 2.05 37.39 -13.44
CA MET A 1050 0.85 37.28 -12.59
C MET A 1050 0.03 38.57 -12.44
N GLU A 1051 0.60 39.72 -12.81
CA GLU A 1051 -0.12 40.99 -12.96
C GLU A 1051 -1.25 40.94 -14.00
N ASN A 1052 -1.16 40.03 -14.99
CA ASN A 1052 -2.22 39.75 -15.97
C ASN A 1052 -3.46 39.06 -15.37
N LEU A 1053 -3.50 38.79 -14.05
CA LEU A 1053 -4.70 38.34 -13.36
C LEU A 1053 -5.41 39.45 -12.56
N GLY A 1054 -4.77 40.63 -12.42
CA GLY A 1054 -5.31 41.76 -11.64
C GLY A 1054 -6.48 42.50 -12.29
N TRP A 1055 -6.78 43.68 -11.76
CA TRP A 1055 -7.86 44.57 -12.21
C TRP A 1055 -7.41 45.67 -13.20
N GLY A 1056 -6.11 45.75 -13.50
CA GLY A 1056 -5.55 46.71 -14.47
C GLY A 1056 -5.76 46.28 -15.93
N TRP A 1057 -5.40 47.16 -16.87
CA TRP A 1057 -5.57 46.94 -18.31
C TRP A 1057 -4.97 45.61 -18.83
N ALA A 1058 -3.85 45.15 -18.27
CA ALA A 1058 -3.26 43.85 -18.60
C ALA A 1058 -4.22 42.69 -18.27
N GLY A 1059 -4.86 42.73 -17.10
CA GLY A 1059 -5.85 41.73 -16.68
C GLY A 1059 -7.11 41.75 -17.52
N TRP A 1060 -7.65 42.93 -17.86
CA TRP A 1060 -8.77 43.05 -18.78
C TRP A 1060 -8.43 42.54 -20.19
N LYS A 1061 -7.23 42.88 -20.71
CA LYS A 1061 -6.73 42.38 -21.99
C LYS A 1061 -6.60 40.84 -21.98
N PHE A 1062 -6.19 40.24 -20.87
CA PHE A 1062 -6.16 38.78 -20.73
C PHE A 1062 -7.58 38.18 -20.65
N TRP A 1063 -8.51 38.80 -19.93
CA TRP A 1063 -9.93 38.38 -19.89
C TRP A 1063 -10.58 38.39 -21.26
N TRP A 1064 -10.30 39.39 -22.11
CA TRP A 1064 -10.77 39.41 -23.50
C TRP A 1064 -10.07 38.39 -24.39
N LYS A 1065 -8.76 38.11 -24.18
CA LYS A 1065 -7.98 37.19 -25.01
C LYS A 1065 -8.24 35.70 -24.71
N ASP A 1066 -8.27 35.31 -23.44
CA ASP A 1066 -8.58 33.94 -23.00
C ASP A 1066 -9.39 33.97 -21.69
N ARG A 1067 -10.69 34.25 -21.83
CA ARG A 1067 -11.63 34.32 -20.71
C ARG A 1067 -11.70 33.04 -19.90
N LYS A 1068 -11.44 31.87 -20.51
CA LYS A 1068 -11.40 30.58 -19.82
C LYS A 1068 -10.22 30.53 -18.86
N MET A 1069 -9.01 30.82 -19.35
CA MET A 1069 -7.81 30.81 -18.50
C MET A 1069 -7.84 31.91 -17.45
N TYR A 1070 -8.29 33.12 -17.78
CA TYR A 1070 -8.47 34.17 -16.77
C TYR A 1070 -9.37 33.71 -15.62
N ASN A 1071 -10.52 33.08 -15.93
CA ASN A 1071 -11.46 32.62 -14.92
C ASN A 1071 -10.89 31.47 -14.07
N LEU A 1072 -10.26 30.47 -14.69
CA LEU A 1072 -9.64 29.34 -13.99
C LEU A 1072 -8.51 29.80 -13.05
N MET A 1073 -7.63 30.70 -13.52
CA MET A 1073 -6.50 31.20 -12.75
C MET A 1073 -6.92 32.15 -11.61
N ASN A 1074 -8.01 32.91 -11.76
CA ASN A 1074 -8.49 33.81 -10.70
C ASN A 1074 -9.42 33.15 -9.68
N HIS A 1075 -10.39 32.35 -10.15
CA HIS A 1075 -11.51 31.87 -9.34
C HIS A 1075 -11.46 30.38 -9.05
N GLY A 1076 -10.60 29.64 -9.74
CA GLY A 1076 -10.32 28.24 -9.52
C GLY A 1076 -9.14 27.99 -8.57
N VAL A 1077 -8.52 26.82 -8.76
CA VAL A 1077 -7.39 26.30 -7.99
C VAL A 1077 -6.11 27.10 -8.29
N GLU A 1078 -5.46 27.60 -7.23
CA GLU A 1078 -4.12 28.18 -7.35
C GLU A 1078 -3.08 27.05 -7.49
N THR A 1079 -2.32 27.04 -8.58
CA THR A 1079 -1.29 26.02 -8.84
C THR A 1079 0.01 26.65 -9.36
N ALA A 1080 1.16 26.05 -9.06
CA ALA A 1080 2.49 26.59 -9.39
C ALA A 1080 2.67 26.85 -10.90
N HIS A 1081 1.99 26.07 -11.74
CA HIS A 1081 1.96 26.17 -13.20
C HIS A 1081 1.52 27.54 -13.71
N MET A 1082 0.69 28.25 -12.93
CA MET A 1082 0.28 29.63 -13.20
C MET A 1082 1.49 30.57 -13.30
N PHE A 1083 2.54 30.32 -12.50
CA PHE A 1083 3.77 31.11 -12.49
C PHE A 1083 4.65 30.89 -13.74
N ARG A 1084 4.40 29.83 -14.52
CA ARG A 1084 5.08 29.50 -15.81
C ARG A 1084 4.22 29.76 -17.05
N TYR A 1085 2.97 30.19 -16.89
CA TYR A 1085 2.00 30.32 -17.99
C TYR A 1085 2.27 31.52 -18.92
N PHE A 1086 2.46 32.72 -18.36
CA PHE A 1086 2.61 33.94 -19.17
C PHE A 1086 4.00 34.04 -19.78
N GLU A 1087 4.08 34.45 -21.05
CA GLU A 1087 5.34 34.79 -21.70
C GLU A 1087 5.72 36.24 -21.40
N THR A 1088 6.97 36.45 -20.97
CA THR A 1088 7.51 37.74 -20.51
C THR A 1088 8.94 38.00 -20.98
N GLY A 1089 9.60 37.02 -21.60
CA GLY A 1089 11.01 37.11 -22.02
C GLY A 1089 12.04 37.05 -20.87
N LYS A 1090 11.63 37.22 -19.60
CA LYS A 1090 12.53 37.17 -18.43
C LYS A 1090 12.88 35.74 -17.99
N ARG A 1091 11.98 34.79 -18.22
CA ARG A 1091 12.11 33.37 -17.84
C ARG A 1091 11.48 32.47 -18.90
N SER A 1092 11.87 31.20 -18.95
CA SER A 1092 11.17 30.21 -19.77
C SER A 1092 9.70 30.08 -19.34
N THR A 1093 8.80 30.04 -20.32
CA THR A 1093 7.44 29.53 -20.13
C THR A 1093 7.45 28.00 -20.13
N TRP A 1094 6.37 27.40 -19.62
CA TRP A 1094 6.13 25.97 -19.80
C TRP A 1094 5.00 25.74 -20.80
N LYS A 1095 5.29 25.00 -21.88
CA LYS A 1095 4.34 24.77 -22.98
C LYS A 1095 3.07 24.02 -22.55
N GLY A 1096 3.14 23.17 -21.53
CA GLY A 1096 1.98 22.44 -20.97
C GLY A 1096 1.24 23.17 -19.83
N ALA A 1097 1.68 24.38 -19.42
CA ALA A 1097 1.07 25.08 -18.28
C ALA A 1097 -0.41 25.43 -18.51
N ARG A 1098 -0.82 25.63 -19.76
CA ARG A 1098 -2.22 25.95 -20.10
C ARG A 1098 -3.12 24.75 -19.85
N GLU A 1099 -2.70 23.59 -20.36
CA GLU A 1099 -3.36 22.30 -20.19
C GLU A 1099 -3.39 21.96 -18.70
N GLU A 1100 -2.27 22.16 -18.00
CA GLU A 1100 -2.12 21.89 -16.56
C GLU A 1100 -3.16 22.63 -15.73
N ILE A 1101 -3.24 23.97 -15.85
CA ILE A 1101 -4.24 24.76 -15.13
C ILE A 1101 -5.68 24.31 -15.46
N ILE A 1102 -5.96 23.84 -16.67
CA ILE A 1102 -7.29 23.37 -17.08
C ILE A 1102 -7.65 22.02 -16.45
N ARG A 1103 -6.85 20.96 -16.68
CA ARG A 1103 -7.18 19.61 -16.18
C ARG A 1103 -6.93 19.54 -14.64
N GLN A 1104 -6.05 20.37 -14.05
CA GLN A 1104 -5.98 20.58 -12.59
C GLN A 1104 -7.27 21.12 -11.97
N ASN A 1105 -7.87 22.15 -12.58
CA ASN A 1105 -9.12 22.73 -12.08
C ASN A 1105 -10.31 21.75 -12.21
N ARG A 1106 -10.36 21.00 -13.31
CA ARG A 1106 -11.40 20.01 -13.59
C ARG A 1106 -11.51 18.98 -12.47
N ILE A 1107 -10.38 18.41 -12.02
CA ILE A 1107 -10.31 17.43 -10.94
C ILE A 1107 -11.01 17.91 -9.66
N ILE A 1108 -10.71 19.14 -9.22
CA ILE A 1108 -11.24 19.67 -7.96
C ILE A 1108 -12.75 19.98 -8.09
N GLU A 1109 -13.26 20.11 -9.31
CA GLU A 1109 -14.69 20.13 -9.62
C GLU A 1109 -15.30 18.71 -9.66
N GLU A 1110 -14.64 17.73 -10.27
CA GLU A 1110 -15.14 16.35 -10.42
C GLU A 1110 -15.07 15.53 -9.11
N ASN A 1111 -13.92 15.52 -8.44
CA ASN A 1111 -13.69 14.77 -7.19
C ASN A 1111 -14.35 15.44 -5.98
N PHE A 1112 -14.49 16.77 -5.99
CA PHE A 1112 -14.86 17.55 -4.81
C PHE A 1112 -15.93 18.63 -5.05
N SER A 1113 -16.81 18.48 -6.04
CA SER A 1113 -18.11 19.19 -6.04
C SER A 1113 -19.17 18.39 -5.28
N GLY A 1114 -20.10 19.09 -4.64
CA GLY A 1114 -21.05 18.52 -3.66
C GLY A 1114 -22.11 17.55 -4.21
N LYS A 1115 -21.96 17.04 -5.44
CA LYS A 1115 -22.81 15.96 -5.99
C LYS A 1115 -22.36 14.58 -5.49
N ASN A 1116 -21.07 14.36 -5.26
CA ASN A 1116 -20.52 13.11 -4.71
C ASN A 1116 -20.40 13.20 -3.18
N LYS A 1117 -21.54 13.35 -2.49
CA LYS A 1117 -21.57 13.72 -1.06
C LYS A 1117 -21.32 12.56 -0.07
N LEU A 1118 -21.34 11.31 -0.55
CA LEU A 1118 -21.32 10.05 0.23
C LEU A 1118 -19.94 9.36 0.25
N ARG A 1119 -18.84 10.11 0.26
CA ARG A 1119 -17.48 9.53 0.07
C ARG A 1119 -16.37 10.14 0.94
N LEU A 1120 -16.73 10.98 1.93
CA LEU A 1120 -15.81 11.75 2.79
C LEU A 1120 -16.35 11.96 4.22
N GLU A 1121 -17.29 11.11 4.63
CA GLU A 1121 -17.56 10.75 6.02
C GLU A 1121 -17.05 9.33 6.21
#